data_AF-A0A1W0X823-F1
#
_entry.id   AF-A0A1W0X823-F1
#
_cell.length_a   1.000
_cell.length_b   1.000
_cell.length_c   1.000
_cell.angle_alpha   90.00
_cell.angle_beta   90.00
_cell.angle_gamma   90.00
#
_symmetry.space_group_name_H-M   'P 1'
#
loop_
_entity.id
_entity.type
_entity.pdbx_description
1 polymer ?
#
loop_
_entity_poly.entity_id
_entity_poly.type
_entity_poly.pdbx_seq_one_letter_code
_entity_poly.pdbx_strand_id
1 'polypeptide(L)'
;MVWINLLKSSWRFAVFFLTPLLVLPLPLMVGTKVAGTGYVLLVNIVYYITLPIPLCMATLLPIVLFPLLNVHPAPLVASWCFNDPTLMLIGGMIFAMAIEGAKLHLRIALKCLLLLGPRPERLLLAFITTSFLLSMWIANISVVVMLLPIITAIQTELLSNELSSAATTIEDKPDDNKRFPNKVKHMTAGMVLAAVFGSTMGGMTTLVGSHPPIVFKLVMDQLYGEAANVNFATYLMVCAPLAVSSAAITWLLMTVIYAPGYISHFWQRRTVSQNERRYEDNLMESFKKQYDQLGAINFVHQALSVGAAFLQPVYSYVTDGTVAMTVSLILFIWPTDIKLLWREGENIPLVQWRPHMTERFPWQLVFLTMGTNVLAAGSEAGGLADWIAEVIQVLEVIPPWVMMILISIFLSIITEFIGNSLIVMVFLPILAKFAERSLVNPIYYMLPATTCSMLSFMTPVASPLTALVHSTGLVTTRQMVLTGAVPKFICLLLTLLFVNTLGDVVFQKLKHASRTAMPPRRFKNCEFFTPTVSLRFCGFAKLESATSSRVISLGGSYESLAASMFEILHSFKWYHVAIVFEQKPVVSPWYEKVANAVLDNTVATSLPFVLEKYDVNVRSNQSLRAMMSLAKRRNRVFLLLTTGLTALNILNMAAESGMARGNFVFINVQSFQSMQYGSPLQFSHPYNDATEQAYRSLLFLVCRSDDALLTEENEAIADNSKDVYNFTDQDNDRPLQSMQVQFCFNAMEIFAVLVNETEGASCRDKGNDGLSLAGKMANRTFHLVTGDFTIDSLQARNADLSIFGFNVTTKTMQVVGSFFWYPKGHLVWSQDLHMDWATANSQPPLDVPVCGFSGQEGECATKAMFIIISALAASVASVLIFLILALLRRWHGGNQCVPCVWLDTASLQNMTAFSSDDIVKRSYEHYSERDYLSRVSFNAKI
;
A
#
# COMPACT_ATOMS: atom_id res chain seq x y z
N MET A 1 28.62 -23.15 37.01
CA MET A 1 27.25 -23.72 36.84
C MET A 1 26.13 -22.79 37.31
N VAL A 2 26.25 -22.11 38.46
CA VAL A 2 25.20 -21.20 38.99
C VAL A 2 24.88 -20.03 38.05
N TRP A 3 25.87 -19.36 37.46
CA TRP A 3 25.66 -18.28 36.48
C TRP A 3 24.97 -18.75 35.19
N ILE A 4 25.21 -19.98 34.74
CA ILE A 4 24.56 -20.57 33.55
C ILE A 4 23.10 -20.92 33.86
N ASN A 5 22.80 -21.37 35.08
CA ASN A 5 21.43 -21.64 35.52
C ASN A 5 20.64 -20.36 35.81
N LEU A 6 21.29 -19.30 36.33
CA LEU A 6 20.72 -17.96 36.45
C LEU A 6 20.46 -17.34 35.07
N LEU A 7 21.41 -17.42 34.12
CA LEU A 7 21.18 -17.00 32.74
C LEU A 7 20.06 -17.80 32.06
N LYS A 8 19.94 -19.11 32.32
CA LYS A 8 18.83 -19.94 31.81
C LYS A 8 17.48 -19.60 32.44
N SER A 9 17.44 -19.09 33.67
CA SER A 9 16.20 -18.71 34.35
C SER A 9 15.78 -17.27 34.03
N SER A 10 16.74 -16.36 33.88
CA SER A 10 16.52 -14.92 33.74
C SER A 10 16.69 -14.37 32.31
N TRP A 11 16.95 -15.20 31.30
CA TRP A 11 17.20 -14.71 29.92
C TRP A 11 16.02 -13.91 29.35
N ARG A 12 14.77 -14.27 29.68
CA ARG A 12 13.57 -13.53 29.23
C ARG A 12 13.57 -12.11 29.80
N PHE A 13 13.90 -12.00 31.09
CA PHE A 13 14.03 -10.72 31.77
C PHE A 13 15.19 -9.90 31.18
N ALA A 14 16.34 -10.54 30.95
CA ALA A 14 17.48 -9.90 30.30
C ALA A 14 17.12 -9.38 28.91
N VAL A 15 16.50 -10.19 28.04
CA VAL A 15 16.09 -9.76 26.69
C VAL A 15 15.07 -8.61 26.76
N PHE A 16 14.12 -8.67 27.69
CA PHE A 16 13.09 -7.63 27.84
C PHE A 16 13.66 -6.27 28.29
N PHE A 17 14.66 -6.22 29.17
CA PHE A 17 15.24 -4.94 29.59
C PHE A 17 16.42 -4.48 28.72
N LEU A 18 17.23 -5.42 28.22
CA LEU A 18 18.45 -5.10 27.48
C LEU A 18 18.16 -4.69 26.03
N THR A 19 17.11 -5.24 25.40
CA THR A 19 16.80 -4.91 24.00
C THR A 19 16.38 -3.44 23.81
N PRO A 20 15.41 -2.90 24.58
CA PRO A 20 15.08 -1.48 24.51
C PRO A 20 16.29 -0.59 24.80
N LEU A 21 17.11 -0.98 25.79
CA LEU A 21 18.32 -0.23 26.17
C LEU A 21 19.36 -0.18 25.05
N LEU A 22 19.58 -1.30 24.34
CA LEU A 22 20.55 -1.40 23.25
C LEU A 22 20.12 -0.62 22.00
N VAL A 23 18.81 -0.54 21.71
CA VAL A 23 18.29 0.17 20.53
C VAL A 23 18.04 1.66 20.84
N LEU A 24 18.01 2.06 22.12
CA LEU A 24 17.77 3.44 22.59
C LEU A 24 18.68 4.53 21.99
N PRO A 25 19.96 4.29 21.65
CA PRO A 25 20.79 5.29 21.01
C PRO A 25 20.24 5.78 19.66
N LEU A 26 19.46 4.96 18.95
CA LEU A 26 18.93 5.27 17.62
C LEU A 26 17.97 6.49 17.61
N PRO A 27 16.91 6.54 18.46
CA PRO A 27 16.06 7.73 18.54
C PRO A 27 16.76 8.94 19.20
N LEU A 28 17.68 8.71 20.14
CA LEU A 28 18.38 9.78 20.87
C LEU A 28 19.41 10.53 20.02
N MET A 29 20.11 9.83 19.11
CA MET A 29 21.17 10.43 18.28
C MET A 29 20.62 11.09 17.00
N VAL A 30 19.57 10.52 16.41
CA VAL A 30 19.02 11.01 15.13
C VAL A 30 17.90 12.04 15.35
N GLY A 31 17.13 11.94 16.44
CA GLY A 31 16.11 12.93 16.82
C GLY A 31 14.93 13.07 15.86
N THR A 32 14.74 12.17 14.90
CA THR A 32 13.63 12.22 13.91
C THR A 32 12.49 11.27 14.28
N LYS A 33 11.28 11.58 13.80
CA LYS A 33 10.10 10.68 13.93
C LYS A 33 10.33 9.31 13.27
N VAL A 34 11.13 9.27 12.20
CA VAL A 34 11.55 8.04 11.50
C VAL A 34 12.43 7.16 12.39
N ALA A 35 13.35 7.77 13.15
CA ALA A 35 14.18 7.02 14.10
C ALA A 35 13.36 6.49 15.28
N GLY A 36 12.42 7.29 15.80
CA GLY A 36 11.50 6.87 16.85
C GLY A 36 10.62 5.68 16.43
N THR A 37 10.09 5.70 15.21
CA THR A 37 9.35 4.55 14.65
C THR A 37 10.23 3.35 14.37
N GLY A 38 11.44 3.56 13.83
CA GLY A 38 12.42 2.50 13.61
C GLY A 38 12.83 1.77 14.89
N TYR A 39 12.97 2.51 16.00
CA TYR A 39 13.17 1.94 17.34
C TYR A 39 12.03 1.00 17.74
N VAL A 40 10.77 1.47 17.62
CA VAL A 40 9.59 0.66 17.98
C VAL A 40 9.54 -0.61 17.13
N LEU A 41 9.80 -0.50 15.83
CA LEU A 41 9.82 -1.64 14.93
C LEU A 41 10.90 -2.66 15.32
N LEU A 42 12.14 -2.21 15.56
CA LEU A 42 13.27 -3.08 15.91
C LEU A 42 13.03 -3.83 17.23
N VAL A 43 12.55 -3.13 18.26
CA VAL A 43 12.20 -3.75 19.55
C VAL A 43 11.09 -4.80 19.36
N ASN A 44 10.05 -4.47 18.59
CA ASN A 44 8.98 -5.42 18.28
C ASN A 44 9.50 -6.64 17.53
N ILE A 45 10.32 -6.48 16.49
CA ILE A 45 10.91 -7.59 15.72
C ILE A 45 11.73 -8.52 16.63
N VAL A 46 12.56 -7.96 17.52
CA VAL A 46 13.34 -8.77 18.46
C VAL A 46 12.39 -9.52 19.40
N TYR A 47 11.36 -8.88 19.95
CA TYR A 47 10.40 -9.54 20.85
C TYR A 47 9.56 -10.61 20.16
N TYR A 48 9.19 -10.36 18.92
CA TYR A 48 8.48 -11.29 18.05
C TYR A 48 9.28 -12.57 17.79
N ILE A 49 10.60 -12.45 17.62
CA ILE A 49 11.49 -13.60 17.37
C ILE A 49 11.88 -14.31 18.68
N THR A 50 12.27 -13.54 19.70
CA THR A 50 12.82 -14.08 20.96
C THR A 50 11.75 -14.46 21.99
N LEU A 51 10.51 -13.97 21.84
CA LEU A 51 9.36 -14.24 22.70
C LEU A 51 9.66 -14.12 24.22
N PRO A 52 10.17 -12.97 24.70
CA PRO A 52 10.44 -12.78 26.13
C PRO A 52 9.13 -12.67 26.93
N ILE A 53 8.07 -12.20 26.29
CA ILE A 53 6.68 -12.13 26.75
C ILE A 53 5.76 -12.80 25.72
N PRO A 54 4.50 -13.16 26.07
CA PRO A 54 3.54 -13.72 25.11
C PRO A 54 3.38 -12.81 23.89
N LEU A 55 3.28 -13.38 22.69
CA LEU A 55 3.29 -12.60 21.44
C LEU A 55 2.17 -11.54 21.40
N CYS A 56 0.96 -11.89 21.86
CA CYS A 56 -0.16 -10.96 21.93
C CYS A 56 0.11 -9.73 22.81
N MET A 57 0.99 -9.84 23.80
CA MET A 57 1.40 -8.69 24.63
C MET A 57 2.55 -7.94 23.98
N ALA A 58 3.47 -8.63 23.30
CA ALA A 58 4.51 -7.99 22.52
C ALA A 58 3.92 -7.11 21.40
N THR A 59 2.86 -7.56 20.74
CA THR A 59 2.20 -6.77 19.68
C THR A 59 1.54 -5.49 20.19
N LEU A 60 1.19 -5.40 21.48
CA LEU A 60 0.61 -4.19 22.07
C LEU A 60 1.66 -3.15 22.49
N LEU A 61 2.95 -3.52 22.47
CA LEU A 61 4.05 -2.61 22.82
C LEU A 61 4.07 -1.29 22.02
N PRO A 62 3.76 -1.24 20.71
CA PRO A 62 3.68 0.00 19.95
C PRO A 62 2.67 1.01 20.51
N ILE A 63 1.57 0.53 21.12
CA ILE A 63 0.54 1.39 21.73
C ILE A 63 1.14 2.24 22.86
N VAL A 64 2.09 1.67 23.60
CA VAL A 64 2.77 2.31 24.72
C VAL A 64 3.99 3.10 24.23
N LEU A 65 4.77 2.55 23.30
CA LEU A 65 6.03 3.18 22.88
C LEU A 65 5.84 4.40 21.97
N PHE A 66 4.84 4.43 21.09
CA PHE A 66 4.65 5.59 20.20
C PHE A 66 4.37 6.90 20.95
N PRO A 67 3.48 6.93 21.97
CA PRO A 67 3.29 8.12 22.79
C PRO A 67 4.50 8.44 23.68
N LEU A 68 5.16 7.43 24.27
CA LEU A 68 6.33 7.64 25.14
C LEU A 68 7.51 8.27 24.40
N LEU A 69 7.69 7.93 23.12
CA LEU A 69 8.76 8.47 22.26
C LEU A 69 8.35 9.77 21.55
N ASN A 70 7.18 10.33 21.88
CA ASN A 70 6.62 11.53 21.27
C ASN A 70 6.53 11.45 19.73
N VAL A 71 6.26 10.26 19.20
CA VAL A 71 6.12 10.03 17.76
C VAL A 71 4.71 10.40 17.31
N HIS A 72 3.70 9.86 18.01
CA HIS A 72 2.27 10.04 17.75
C HIS A 72 1.48 10.22 19.05
N PRO A 73 0.40 11.03 19.04
CA PRO A 73 -0.42 11.24 20.23
C PRO A 73 -1.26 10.00 20.59
N ALA A 74 -1.42 9.71 21.88
CA ALA A 74 -2.10 8.51 22.37
C ALA A 74 -3.53 8.29 21.83
N PRO A 75 -4.41 9.32 21.68
CA PRO A 75 -5.74 9.12 21.10
C PRO A 75 -5.72 8.63 19.65
N LEU A 76 -4.75 9.11 18.86
CA LEU A 76 -4.57 8.68 17.47
C LEU A 76 -4.12 7.22 17.43
N VAL A 77 -3.13 6.87 18.25
CA VAL A 77 -2.63 5.48 18.36
C VAL A 77 -3.75 4.53 18.81
N ALA A 78 -4.60 4.97 19.75
CA ALA A 78 -5.76 4.19 20.20
C ALA A 78 -6.81 3.99 19.09
N SER A 79 -7.03 4.98 18.21
CA SER A 79 -7.97 4.84 17.09
C SER A 79 -7.53 3.79 16.06
N TRP A 80 -6.22 3.53 15.93
CA TRP A 80 -5.71 2.41 15.12
C TRP A 80 -5.91 1.04 15.79
N CYS A 81 -6.48 1.01 17.00
CA CYS A 81 -7.00 -0.15 17.71
C CYS A 81 -7.94 -1.02 16.86
N PHE A 82 -9.04 -0.39 16.47
CA PHE A 82 -10.26 -1.03 15.98
C PHE A 82 -10.59 -0.53 14.59
N ASN A 83 -10.23 -1.31 13.58
CA ASN A 83 -10.60 -1.08 12.18
C ASN A 83 -11.54 -2.18 11.67
N ASP A 84 -12.14 -1.99 10.50
CA ASP A 84 -13.10 -2.93 9.89
C ASP A 84 -12.61 -4.39 9.84
N PRO A 85 -11.34 -4.70 9.46
CA PRO A 85 -10.83 -6.07 9.47
C PRO A 85 -10.74 -6.69 10.87
N THR A 86 -10.52 -5.86 11.91
CA THR A 86 -10.52 -6.33 13.30
C THR A 86 -11.94 -6.68 13.75
N LEU A 87 -12.95 -5.89 13.33
CA LEU A 87 -14.36 -6.21 13.57
C LEU A 87 -14.80 -7.48 12.84
N MET A 88 -14.38 -7.63 11.57
CA MET A 88 -14.60 -8.85 10.79
C MET A 88 -14.01 -10.08 11.49
N LEU A 89 -12.80 -9.96 12.04
CA LEU A 89 -12.15 -11.04 12.80
C LEU A 89 -12.94 -11.42 14.05
N ILE A 90 -13.29 -10.45 14.88
CA ILE A 90 -14.06 -10.69 16.11
C ILE A 90 -15.37 -11.39 15.75
N GLY A 91 -16.02 -10.97 14.67
CA GLY A 91 -17.31 -11.55 14.27
C GLY A 91 -17.19 -12.96 13.72
N GLY A 92 -16.16 -13.20 12.91
CA GLY A 92 -15.81 -14.54 12.45
C GLY A 92 -15.51 -15.51 13.60
N MET A 93 -14.84 -15.04 14.65
CA MET A 93 -14.57 -15.85 15.85
C MET A 93 -15.83 -16.15 16.66
N ILE A 94 -16.73 -15.18 16.83
CA ILE A 94 -18.01 -15.41 17.51
C ILE A 94 -18.85 -16.43 16.71
N PHE A 95 -18.86 -16.32 15.39
CA PHE A 95 -19.50 -17.29 14.51
C PHE A 95 -18.88 -18.69 14.65
N ALA A 96 -17.55 -18.80 14.72
CA ALA A 96 -16.86 -20.07 14.96
C ALA A 96 -17.24 -20.68 16.32
N MET A 97 -17.35 -19.86 17.37
CA MET A 97 -17.82 -20.30 18.69
C MET A 97 -19.25 -20.85 18.65
N ALA A 98 -20.13 -20.27 17.83
CA ALA A 98 -21.48 -20.77 17.62
C ALA A 98 -21.48 -22.15 16.94
N ILE A 99 -20.62 -22.35 15.93
CA ILE A 99 -20.41 -23.66 15.27
C ILE A 99 -19.91 -24.72 16.26
N GLU A 100 -19.04 -24.31 17.20
CA GLU A 100 -18.54 -25.19 18.24
C GLU A 100 -19.62 -25.56 19.26
N GLY A 101 -20.36 -24.58 19.79
CA GLY A 101 -21.47 -24.78 20.72
C GLY A 101 -22.57 -25.67 20.15
N ALA A 102 -22.85 -25.54 18.84
CA ALA A 102 -23.82 -26.38 18.13
C ALA A 102 -23.33 -27.82 17.84
N LYS A 103 -22.07 -28.15 18.16
CA LYS A 103 -21.37 -29.40 17.77
C LYS A 103 -21.44 -29.67 16.27
N LEU A 104 -21.59 -28.62 15.45
CA LEU A 104 -21.77 -28.76 14.00
C LEU A 104 -20.53 -29.35 13.35
N HIS A 105 -19.36 -28.93 13.79
CA HIS A 105 -18.07 -29.43 13.31
C HIS A 105 -17.97 -30.96 13.42
N LEU A 106 -18.45 -31.55 14.52
CA LEU A 106 -18.45 -33.00 14.73
C LEU A 106 -19.47 -33.71 13.81
N ARG A 107 -20.64 -33.08 13.58
CA ARG A 107 -21.64 -33.60 12.63
C ARG A 107 -21.09 -33.62 11.20
N ILE A 108 -20.42 -32.55 10.79
CA ILE A 108 -19.78 -32.45 9.46
C ILE A 108 -18.70 -33.53 9.33
N ALA A 109 -17.83 -33.65 10.33
CA ALA A 109 -16.76 -34.64 10.33
C ALA A 109 -17.28 -36.08 10.22
N LEU A 110 -18.22 -36.47 11.08
CA LEU A 110 -18.81 -37.81 11.05
C LEU A 110 -19.60 -38.04 9.76
N LYS A 111 -20.35 -37.05 9.25
CA LYS A 111 -21.10 -37.20 8.00
C LYS A 111 -20.18 -37.36 6.79
N CYS A 112 -19.05 -36.66 6.73
CA CYS A 112 -18.02 -36.85 5.71
C CYS A 112 -17.43 -38.27 5.77
N LEU A 113 -17.14 -38.78 6.98
CA LEU A 113 -16.65 -40.16 7.16
C LEU A 113 -17.69 -41.21 6.76
N LEU A 114 -18.97 -41.01 7.10
CA LEU A 114 -20.08 -41.89 6.70
C LEU A 114 -20.31 -41.89 5.17
N LEU A 115 -20.15 -40.74 4.51
CA LEU A 115 -20.34 -40.59 3.06
C LEU A 115 -19.21 -41.23 2.25
N LEU A 116 -17.96 -41.06 2.69
CA LEU A 116 -16.78 -41.53 1.95
C LEU A 116 -16.47 -42.99 2.23
N GLY A 117 -16.70 -43.46 3.46
CA GLY A 117 -16.49 -44.83 3.88
C GLY A 117 -15.09 -45.10 4.44
N PRO A 118 -14.88 -46.30 5.02
CA PRO A 118 -13.74 -46.62 5.87
C PRO A 118 -12.49 -47.11 5.12
N ARG A 119 -12.52 -47.14 3.78
CA ARG A 119 -11.36 -47.55 2.96
C ARG A 119 -10.20 -46.58 3.13
N PRO A 120 -8.94 -47.05 3.16
CA PRO A 120 -7.79 -46.22 3.51
C PRO A 120 -7.63 -44.96 2.63
N GLU A 121 -7.79 -45.08 1.32
CA GLU A 121 -7.73 -43.94 0.39
C GLU A 121 -8.86 -42.92 0.59
N ARG A 122 -10.06 -43.41 0.95
CA ARG A 122 -11.25 -42.60 1.19
C ARG A 122 -11.23 -41.99 2.58
N LEU A 123 -10.58 -42.65 3.52
CA LEU A 123 -10.31 -42.17 4.86
C LEU A 123 -9.34 -40.98 4.82
N LEU A 124 -8.25 -41.08 4.04
CA LEU A 124 -7.35 -39.95 3.81
C LEU A 124 -8.07 -38.78 3.12
N LEU A 125 -8.92 -39.06 2.13
CA LEU A 125 -9.78 -38.05 1.51
C LEU A 125 -10.70 -37.40 2.55
N ALA A 126 -11.35 -38.22 3.38
CA ALA A 126 -12.28 -37.76 4.41
C ALA A 126 -11.60 -36.84 5.41
N PHE A 127 -10.40 -37.18 5.88
CA PHE A 127 -9.65 -36.33 6.80
C PHE A 127 -9.18 -35.03 6.14
N ILE A 128 -8.69 -35.06 4.89
CA ILE A 128 -8.32 -33.83 4.16
C ILE A 128 -9.55 -32.95 3.93
N THR A 129 -10.63 -33.48 3.36
CA THR A 129 -11.83 -32.70 3.05
C THR A 129 -12.52 -32.17 4.30
N THR A 130 -12.63 -32.99 5.35
CA THR A 130 -13.22 -32.55 6.63
C THR A 130 -12.39 -31.44 7.25
N SER A 131 -11.08 -31.64 7.39
CA SER A 131 -10.21 -30.62 7.98
C SER A 131 -10.17 -29.34 7.15
N PHE A 132 -10.19 -29.45 5.83
CA PHE A 132 -10.28 -28.33 4.90
C PHE A 132 -11.54 -27.50 5.08
N LEU A 133 -12.72 -28.13 5.07
CA LEU A 133 -14.00 -27.42 5.21
C LEU A 133 -14.16 -26.79 6.59
N LEU A 134 -13.74 -27.48 7.65
CA LEU A 134 -13.82 -26.94 9.00
C LEU A 134 -12.85 -25.78 9.21
N SER A 135 -11.64 -25.87 8.65
CA SER A 135 -10.60 -24.86 8.84
C SER A 135 -10.82 -23.58 8.03
N MET A 136 -11.79 -23.54 7.11
CA MET A 136 -12.24 -22.29 6.49
C MET A 136 -12.88 -21.33 7.50
N TRP A 137 -13.41 -21.84 8.61
CA TRP A 137 -14.21 -21.06 9.56
C TRP A 137 -13.68 -21.15 10.99
N ILE A 138 -12.93 -22.22 11.30
CA ILE A 138 -12.39 -22.51 12.62
C ILE A 138 -10.86 -22.50 12.54
N ALA A 139 -10.18 -22.11 13.62
CA ALA A 139 -8.73 -22.14 13.70
C ALA A 139 -8.17 -23.55 13.44
N ASN A 140 -7.12 -23.64 12.62
CA ASN A 140 -6.51 -24.90 12.16
C ASN A 140 -6.18 -25.88 13.30
N ILE A 141 -5.68 -25.35 14.43
CA ILE A 141 -5.31 -26.16 15.61
C ILE A 141 -6.54 -26.83 16.21
N SER A 142 -7.64 -26.09 16.40
CA SER A 142 -8.87 -26.63 16.99
C SER A 142 -9.44 -27.77 16.15
N VAL A 143 -9.40 -27.63 14.82
CA VAL A 143 -9.85 -28.67 13.89
C VAL A 143 -9.05 -29.97 14.08
N VAL A 144 -7.73 -29.89 14.14
CA VAL A 144 -6.89 -31.09 14.30
C VAL A 144 -7.06 -31.71 15.69
N VAL A 145 -7.12 -30.91 16.75
CA VAL A 145 -7.39 -31.41 18.12
C VAL A 145 -8.70 -32.20 18.16
N MET A 146 -9.74 -31.72 17.47
CA MET A 146 -11.04 -32.41 17.41
C MET A 146 -11.00 -33.71 16.60
N LEU A 147 -10.17 -33.79 15.57
CA LEU A 147 -10.04 -34.99 14.73
C LEU A 147 -9.12 -36.05 15.36
N LEU A 148 -8.20 -35.68 16.25
CA LEU A 148 -7.28 -36.61 16.91
C LEU A 148 -7.98 -37.76 17.64
N PRO A 149 -9.01 -37.55 18.49
CA PRO A 149 -9.76 -38.63 19.13
C PRO A 149 -10.43 -39.60 18.14
N ILE A 150 -10.88 -39.09 16.99
CA ILE A 150 -11.48 -39.93 15.94
C ILE A 150 -10.39 -40.78 15.28
N ILE A 151 -9.23 -40.20 15.00
CA ILE A 151 -8.08 -40.90 14.43
C ILE A 151 -7.58 -41.99 15.39
N THR A 152 -7.52 -41.71 16.69
CA THR A 152 -7.11 -42.71 17.70
C THR A 152 -8.14 -43.82 17.85
N ALA A 153 -9.44 -43.53 17.76
CA ALA A 153 -10.49 -44.55 17.73
C ALA A 153 -10.38 -45.47 16.50
N ILE A 154 -10.10 -44.92 15.32
CA ILE A 154 -9.85 -45.71 14.11
C ILE A 154 -8.56 -46.54 14.25
N GLN A 155 -7.52 -45.97 14.85
CA GLN A 155 -6.28 -46.68 15.14
C GLN A 155 -6.52 -47.88 16.05
N THR A 156 -7.33 -47.75 17.10
CA THR A 156 -7.66 -48.87 17.99
C THR A 156 -8.44 -49.98 17.29
N GLU A 157 -9.38 -49.62 16.39
CA GLU A 157 -10.12 -50.60 15.59
C GLU A 157 -9.26 -51.28 14.51
N LEU A 158 -8.30 -50.54 13.91
CA LEU A 158 -7.32 -51.13 12.99
C LEU A 158 -6.41 -52.12 13.71
N LEU A 159 -5.95 -51.77 14.92
CA LEU A 159 -5.11 -52.65 15.73
C LEU A 159 -5.87 -53.92 16.14
N SER A 160 -7.13 -53.81 16.57
CA SER A 160 -7.93 -54.95 17.02
C SER A 160 -8.24 -55.93 15.88
N ASN A 161 -8.53 -55.43 14.67
CA ASN A 161 -8.82 -56.26 13.51
C ASN A 161 -7.59 -57.03 13.00
N GLU A 162 -6.43 -56.37 12.94
CA GLU A 162 -5.16 -56.99 12.55
C GLU A 162 -4.69 -58.03 13.60
N LEU A 163 -4.92 -57.77 14.90
CA LEU A 163 -4.64 -58.75 15.97
C LEU A 163 -5.53 -59.99 15.86
N SER A 164 -6.80 -59.81 15.49
CA SER A 164 -7.78 -60.90 15.30
C SER A 164 -7.46 -61.76 14.08
N SER A 165 -6.87 -61.17 13.03
CA SER A 165 -6.45 -61.89 11.82
C SER A 165 -5.07 -62.55 11.98
N ALA A 166 -4.17 -62.01 12.78
CA ALA A 166 -2.94 -62.68 13.19
C ALA A 166 -3.20 -63.92 14.07
N ALA A 167 -4.19 -63.86 14.97
CA ALA A 167 -4.55 -64.99 15.84
C ALA A 167 -5.11 -66.23 15.08
N THR A 168 -5.51 -66.07 13.81
CA THR A 168 -6.01 -67.18 12.97
C THR A 168 -4.93 -67.79 12.07
N THR A 169 -3.73 -67.20 11.99
CA THR A 169 -2.58 -67.75 11.26
C THR A 169 -1.52 -68.22 12.24
N ILE A 170 -1.71 -69.44 12.77
CA ILE A 170 -0.69 -70.16 13.54
C ILE A 170 0.38 -70.65 12.54
N GLU A 171 1.40 -69.84 12.28
CA GLU A 171 2.74 -70.29 11.87
C GLU A 171 3.75 -69.15 12.07
N ASP A 172 4.60 -69.30 13.08
CA ASP A 172 5.60 -68.35 13.55
C ASP A 172 6.69 -68.04 12.50
N LYS A 173 6.84 -66.74 12.17
CA LYS A 173 8.14 -66.15 11.79
C LYS A 173 8.45 -64.95 12.68
N PRO A 174 9.54 -64.99 13.49
CA PRO A 174 9.81 -63.99 14.53
C PRO A 174 10.17 -62.58 14.00
N ASP A 175 10.39 -62.41 12.70
CA ASP A 175 10.72 -61.11 12.07
C ASP A 175 9.49 -60.30 11.64
N ASP A 176 8.34 -60.94 11.39
CA ASP A 176 7.13 -60.24 10.94
C ASP A 176 6.41 -59.50 12.08
N ASN A 177 6.66 -59.89 13.34
CA ASN A 177 6.09 -59.24 14.54
C ASN A 177 6.43 -57.74 14.66
N LYS A 178 7.52 -57.28 14.05
CA LYS A 178 7.87 -55.83 13.99
C LYS A 178 7.20 -55.12 12.81
N ARG A 179 6.77 -55.84 11.77
CA ARG A 179 6.18 -55.28 10.54
C ARG A 179 4.68 -54.98 10.71
N PHE A 180 3.95 -55.78 11.48
CA PHE A 180 2.53 -55.58 11.79
C PHE A 180 2.21 -54.23 12.48
N PRO A 181 2.85 -53.84 13.60
CA PRO A 181 2.56 -52.55 14.26
C PRO A 181 2.99 -51.35 13.40
N ASN A 182 3.95 -51.55 12.49
CA ASN A 182 4.44 -50.46 11.63
C ASN A 182 3.45 -50.08 10.54
N LYS A 183 2.63 -51.01 10.00
CA LYS A 183 1.64 -50.71 8.97
C LYS A 183 0.48 -49.85 9.51
N VAL A 184 -0.03 -50.19 10.70
CA VAL A 184 -1.08 -49.40 11.36
C VAL A 184 -0.55 -48.03 11.78
N LYS A 185 0.65 -47.96 12.38
CA LYS A 185 1.32 -46.68 12.69
C LYS A 185 1.54 -45.82 11.46
N HIS A 186 1.91 -46.42 10.33
CA HIS A 186 2.07 -45.71 9.07
C HIS A 186 0.74 -45.08 8.62
N MET A 187 -0.36 -45.85 8.63
CA MET A 187 -1.69 -45.34 8.29
C MET A 187 -2.16 -44.24 9.25
N THR A 188 -1.97 -44.41 10.56
CA THR A 188 -2.29 -43.39 11.57
C THR A 188 -1.51 -42.10 11.30
N ALA A 189 -0.20 -42.19 11.02
CA ALA A 189 0.60 -41.02 10.66
C ALA A 189 0.04 -40.33 9.40
N GLY A 190 -0.41 -41.11 8.40
CA GLY A 190 -1.08 -40.60 7.21
C GLY A 190 -2.37 -39.84 7.51
N MET A 191 -3.25 -40.37 8.37
CA MET A 191 -4.49 -39.69 8.78
C MET A 191 -4.22 -38.37 9.53
N VAL A 192 -3.24 -38.37 10.44
CA VAL A 192 -2.90 -37.17 11.21
C VAL A 192 -2.30 -36.10 10.30
N LEU A 193 -1.38 -36.47 9.40
CA LEU A 193 -0.80 -35.55 8.43
C LEU A 193 -1.85 -35.04 7.41
N ALA A 194 -2.79 -35.90 7.01
CA ALA A 194 -3.93 -35.51 6.19
C ALA A 194 -4.79 -34.42 6.86
N ALA A 195 -5.07 -34.55 8.16
CA ALA A 195 -5.79 -33.53 8.92
C ALA A 195 -4.99 -32.21 9.06
N VAL A 196 -3.67 -32.29 9.23
CA VAL A 196 -2.78 -31.11 9.31
C VAL A 196 -2.71 -30.36 7.99
N PHE A 197 -2.48 -31.06 6.87
CA PHE A 197 -2.37 -30.42 5.57
C PHE A 197 -3.73 -29.89 5.08
N GLY A 198 -4.79 -30.67 5.27
CA GLY A 198 -6.15 -30.23 4.93
C GLY A 198 -6.58 -29.00 5.73
N SER A 199 -6.33 -28.95 7.04
CA SER A 199 -6.62 -27.73 7.83
C SER A 199 -5.79 -26.53 7.39
N THR A 200 -4.51 -26.71 7.08
CA THR A 200 -3.66 -25.61 6.61
C THR A 200 -4.14 -25.03 5.27
N MET A 201 -4.55 -25.89 4.33
CA MET A 201 -5.14 -25.48 3.04
C MET A 201 -6.55 -24.87 3.21
N GLY A 202 -7.33 -25.37 4.18
CA GLY A 202 -8.63 -24.78 4.51
C GLY A 202 -8.48 -23.34 5.04
N GLY A 203 -7.55 -23.14 5.97
CA GLY A 203 -7.29 -21.84 6.59
C GLY A 203 -6.79 -20.74 5.64
N MET A 204 -6.21 -21.09 4.49
CA MET A 204 -5.80 -20.11 3.47
C MET A 204 -6.94 -19.70 2.52
N THR A 205 -8.06 -20.42 2.51
CA THR A 205 -9.16 -20.24 1.56
C THR A 205 -9.97 -18.96 1.81
N THR A 206 -10.29 -18.68 3.08
CA THR A 206 -11.13 -17.56 3.50
C THR A 206 -10.29 -16.52 4.25
N LEU A 207 -10.80 -15.29 4.36
CA LEU A 207 -10.17 -14.27 5.21
C LEU A 207 -10.30 -14.58 6.70
N VAL A 208 -11.22 -15.44 7.15
CA VAL A 208 -11.49 -15.69 8.58
C VAL A 208 -10.76 -16.94 9.09
N GLY A 209 -10.45 -17.90 8.21
CA GLY A 209 -9.98 -19.23 8.61
C GLY A 209 -8.64 -19.22 9.35
N SER A 210 -7.74 -18.31 8.99
CA SER A 210 -6.43 -18.20 9.64
C SER A 210 -5.99 -16.74 9.79
N HIS A 211 -4.96 -16.52 10.61
CA HIS A 211 -4.46 -15.18 10.90
C HIS A 211 -3.78 -14.48 9.70
N PRO A 212 -2.93 -15.14 8.88
CA PRO A 212 -2.23 -14.46 7.78
C PRO A 212 -3.15 -13.79 6.73
N PRO A 213 -4.25 -14.42 6.25
CA PRO A 213 -5.22 -13.76 5.37
C PRO A 213 -5.85 -12.49 5.97
N ILE A 214 -6.07 -12.46 7.28
CA ILE A 214 -6.61 -11.28 7.99
C ILE A 214 -5.60 -10.15 7.95
N VAL A 215 -4.34 -10.43 8.25
CA VAL A 215 -3.27 -9.42 8.21
C VAL A 215 -3.10 -8.89 6.79
N PHE A 216 -3.23 -9.73 5.77
CA PHE A 216 -3.24 -9.29 4.38
C PHE A 216 -4.33 -8.25 4.11
N LYS A 217 -5.59 -8.55 4.46
CA LYS A 217 -6.70 -7.60 4.31
C LYS A 217 -6.49 -6.34 5.15
N LEU A 218 -6.00 -6.49 6.37
CA LEU A 218 -5.68 -5.39 7.28
C LEU A 218 -4.66 -4.42 6.67
N VAL A 219 -3.53 -4.91 6.18
CA VAL A 219 -2.48 -4.09 5.57
C VAL A 219 -2.96 -3.45 4.28
N MET A 220 -3.73 -4.17 3.46
CA MET A 220 -4.31 -3.61 2.23
C MET A 220 -5.26 -2.44 2.52
N ASP A 221 -6.16 -2.59 3.48
CA ASP A 221 -7.14 -1.54 3.83
C ASP A 221 -6.48 -0.33 4.47
N GLN A 222 -5.43 -0.54 5.26
CA GLN A 222 -4.68 0.57 5.86
C GLN A 222 -3.94 1.41 4.84
N LEU A 223 -3.24 0.74 3.91
CA LEU A 223 -2.39 1.43 2.94
C LEU A 223 -3.19 2.03 1.79
N TYR A 224 -4.26 1.34 1.36
CA TYR A 224 -4.98 1.69 0.13
C TYR A 224 -6.47 2.02 0.34
N GLY A 225 -7.04 1.78 1.52
CA GLY A 225 -8.45 2.08 1.81
C GLY A 225 -9.43 1.40 0.85
N GLU A 226 -10.51 2.09 0.48
CA GLU A 226 -11.50 1.61 -0.50
C GLU A 226 -10.90 1.33 -1.89
N ALA A 227 -9.74 1.92 -2.22
CA ALA A 227 -9.08 1.70 -3.51
C ALA A 227 -8.44 0.31 -3.64
N ALA A 228 -8.33 -0.45 -2.55
CA ALA A 228 -7.80 -1.82 -2.57
C ALA A 228 -8.69 -2.80 -3.36
N ASN A 229 -10.02 -2.59 -3.40
CA ASN A 229 -11.02 -3.52 -3.98
C ASN A 229 -10.88 -4.99 -3.52
N VAL A 230 -10.24 -5.24 -2.37
CA VAL A 230 -10.12 -6.57 -1.78
C VAL A 230 -11.25 -6.75 -0.76
N ASN A 231 -12.29 -7.49 -1.10
CA ASN A 231 -13.39 -7.85 -0.20
C ASN A 231 -13.33 -9.35 0.10
N PHE A 232 -14.11 -9.82 1.07
CA PHE A 232 -14.19 -11.24 1.38
C PHE A 232 -14.46 -12.11 0.14
N ALA A 233 -15.37 -11.67 -0.73
CA ALA A 233 -15.72 -12.39 -1.95
C ALA A 233 -14.58 -12.44 -2.99
N THR A 234 -13.89 -11.33 -3.22
CA THR A 234 -12.80 -11.29 -4.23
C THR A 234 -11.60 -12.11 -3.78
N TYR A 235 -11.28 -12.09 -2.48
CA TYR A 235 -10.26 -12.98 -1.91
C TYR A 235 -10.64 -14.46 -2.07
N LEU A 236 -11.89 -14.83 -1.73
CA LEU A 236 -12.38 -16.20 -1.83
C LEU A 236 -12.35 -16.73 -3.27
N MET A 237 -12.74 -15.90 -4.25
CA MET A 237 -12.70 -16.28 -5.67
C MET A 237 -11.30 -16.70 -6.14
N VAL A 238 -10.24 -16.08 -5.61
CA VAL A 238 -8.86 -16.39 -5.99
C VAL A 238 -8.28 -17.53 -5.15
N CYS A 239 -8.48 -17.51 -3.84
CA CYS A 239 -7.84 -18.45 -2.92
C CYS A 239 -8.57 -19.80 -2.85
N ALA A 240 -9.88 -19.87 -3.06
CA ALA A 240 -10.60 -21.15 -3.02
C ALA A 240 -10.17 -22.12 -4.13
N PRO A 241 -10.08 -21.73 -5.41
CA PRO A 241 -9.57 -22.62 -6.46
C PRO A 241 -8.13 -23.09 -6.20
N LEU A 242 -7.27 -22.21 -5.69
CA LEU A 242 -5.90 -22.53 -5.30
C LEU A 242 -5.86 -23.57 -4.17
N ALA A 243 -6.67 -23.38 -3.14
CA ALA A 243 -6.71 -24.24 -1.97
C ALA A 243 -7.35 -25.61 -2.26
N VAL A 244 -8.40 -25.66 -3.08
CA VAL A 244 -9.04 -26.91 -3.52
C VAL A 244 -8.11 -27.73 -4.42
N SER A 245 -7.45 -27.09 -5.38
CA SER A 245 -6.49 -27.78 -6.26
C SER A 245 -5.29 -28.33 -5.49
N SER A 246 -4.75 -27.56 -4.54
CA SER A 246 -3.67 -28.04 -3.66
C SER A 246 -4.12 -29.18 -2.74
N ALA A 247 -5.33 -29.14 -2.18
CA ALA A 247 -5.88 -30.22 -1.38
C ALA A 247 -6.08 -31.51 -2.20
N ALA A 248 -6.58 -31.39 -3.43
CA ALA A 248 -6.79 -32.53 -4.34
C ALA A 248 -5.46 -33.22 -4.72
N ILE A 249 -4.43 -32.44 -5.07
CA ILE A 249 -3.11 -32.99 -5.41
C ILE A 249 -2.45 -33.62 -4.17
N THR A 250 -2.56 -32.97 -3.02
CA THR A 250 -2.02 -33.50 -1.76
C THR A 250 -2.70 -34.80 -1.37
N TRP A 251 -4.02 -34.92 -1.56
CA TRP A 251 -4.73 -36.19 -1.36
C TRP A 251 -4.19 -37.31 -2.26
N LEU A 252 -3.97 -37.03 -3.55
CA LEU A 252 -3.43 -38.02 -4.48
C LEU A 252 -2.04 -38.50 -4.03
N LEU A 253 -1.16 -37.58 -3.64
CA LEU A 253 0.17 -37.91 -3.12
C LEU A 253 0.11 -38.71 -1.81
N MET A 254 -0.73 -38.30 -0.87
CA MET A 254 -0.93 -39.00 0.39
C MET A 254 -1.44 -40.43 0.15
N THR A 255 -2.31 -40.62 -0.83
CA THR A 255 -2.80 -41.95 -1.22
C THR A 255 -1.68 -42.82 -1.77
N VAL A 256 -0.79 -42.27 -2.61
CA VAL A 256 0.38 -42.99 -3.13
C VAL A 256 1.35 -43.40 -2.01
N ILE A 257 1.57 -42.53 -1.01
CA ILE A 257 2.52 -42.78 0.08
C ILE A 257 1.95 -43.74 1.14
N TYR A 258 0.72 -43.49 1.61
CA TYR A 258 0.14 -44.17 2.78
C TYR A 258 -0.83 -45.31 2.43
N ALA A 259 -1.35 -45.36 1.21
CA ALA A 259 -2.18 -46.44 0.70
C ALA A 259 -1.61 -47.03 -0.62
N PRO A 260 -0.34 -47.52 -0.61
CA PRO A 260 0.28 -48.10 -1.81
C PRO A 260 -0.49 -49.36 -2.24
N GLY A 261 -1.08 -49.32 -3.44
CA GLY A 261 -1.89 -50.41 -3.99
C GLY A 261 -3.27 -49.98 -4.51
N TYR A 262 -3.77 -48.80 -4.10
CA TYR A 262 -5.04 -48.28 -4.59
C TYR A 262 -5.07 -48.13 -6.12
N ILE A 263 -4.02 -47.55 -6.72
CA ILE A 263 -3.97 -47.31 -8.17
C ILE A 263 -4.00 -48.65 -8.93
N SER A 264 -3.29 -49.68 -8.48
CA SER A 264 -3.38 -51.02 -9.09
C SER A 264 -4.72 -51.71 -8.85
N HIS A 265 -5.33 -51.54 -7.68
CA HIS A 265 -6.64 -52.11 -7.32
C HIS A 265 -7.84 -51.38 -7.95
N PHE A 266 -7.68 -50.14 -8.39
CA PHE A 266 -8.69 -49.45 -9.20
C PHE A 266 -8.84 -50.11 -10.58
N TRP A 267 -7.73 -50.59 -11.16
CA TRP A 267 -7.71 -51.30 -12.44
C TRP A 267 -8.03 -52.80 -12.32
N GLN A 268 -7.70 -53.45 -11.19
CA GLN A 268 -8.11 -54.84 -10.90
C GLN A 268 -9.30 -54.84 -9.94
N ARG A 269 -10.52 -55.15 -10.44
CA ARG A 269 -11.73 -55.40 -9.61
C ARG A 269 -11.52 -56.54 -8.60
N ARG A 270 -10.81 -56.27 -7.51
CA ARG A 270 -10.53 -57.23 -6.46
C ARG A 270 -11.79 -57.43 -5.60
N THR A 271 -12.12 -58.67 -5.32
CA THR A 271 -13.18 -59.03 -4.38
C THR A 271 -12.74 -58.70 -2.95
N VAL A 272 -13.47 -57.80 -2.28
CA VAL A 272 -13.22 -57.43 -0.88
C VAL A 272 -13.38 -58.65 0.02
N SER A 273 -12.38 -58.93 0.85
CA SER A 273 -12.36 -60.06 1.78
C SER A 273 -13.49 -59.95 2.82
N GLN A 274 -13.98 -61.09 3.34
CA GLN A 274 -15.04 -61.10 4.36
C GLN A 274 -14.61 -60.40 5.66
N ASN A 275 -13.32 -60.49 6.02
CA ASN A 275 -12.75 -59.80 7.18
C ASN A 275 -12.66 -58.29 6.96
N GLU A 276 -12.37 -57.84 5.73
CA GLU A 276 -12.36 -56.42 5.37
C GLU A 276 -13.77 -55.83 5.45
N ARG A 277 -14.79 -56.52 4.92
CA ARG A 277 -16.20 -56.06 5.02
C ARG A 277 -16.67 -55.93 6.45
N ARG A 278 -16.37 -56.93 7.29
CA ARG A 278 -16.74 -56.90 8.71
C ARG A 278 -16.14 -55.71 9.44
N TYR A 279 -14.90 -55.36 9.11
CA TYR A 279 -14.25 -54.17 9.62
C TYR A 279 -14.90 -52.88 9.11
N GLU A 280 -15.19 -52.80 7.81
CA GLU A 280 -15.87 -51.64 7.22
C GLU A 280 -17.24 -51.41 7.91
N ASP A 281 -17.99 -52.48 8.16
CA ASP A 281 -19.32 -52.44 8.79
C ASP A 281 -19.25 -52.01 10.27
N ASN A 282 -18.33 -52.59 11.06
CA ASN A 282 -18.16 -52.24 12.48
C ASN A 282 -17.80 -50.77 12.69
N LEU A 283 -16.90 -50.23 11.85
CA LEU A 283 -16.52 -48.81 11.90
C LEU A 283 -17.66 -47.89 11.49
N MET A 284 -18.36 -48.27 10.43
CA MET A 284 -19.52 -47.50 9.96
C MET A 284 -20.63 -47.45 11.01
N GLU A 285 -20.87 -48.56 11.72
CA GLU A 285 -21.81 -48.61 12.83
C GLU A 285 -21.36 -47.73 14.01
N SER A 286 -20.07 -47.75 14.36
CA SER A 286 -19.50 -46.87 15.39
C SER A 286 -19.67 -45.39 15.05
N PHE A 287 -19.35 -44.98 13.82
CA PHE A 287 -19.55 -43.60 13.36
C PHE A 287 -21.03 -43.21 13.33
N LYS A 288 -21.91 -44.11 12.89
CA LYS A 288 -23.34 -43.85 12.85
C LYS A 288 -23.91 -43.68 14.25
N LYS A 289 -23.51 -44.52 15.21
CA LYS A 289 -23.90 -44.40 16.61
C LYS A 289 -23.45 -43.07 17.22
N GLN A 290 -22.20 -42.65 16.97
CA GLN A 290 -21.71 -41.34 17.42
C GLN A 290 -22.46 -40.18 16.76
N TYR A 291 -22.85 -40.32 15.49
CA TYR A 291 -23.62 -39.31 14.76
C TYR A 291 -25.07 -39.20 15.29
N ASP A 292 -25.72 -40.33 15.53
CA ASP A 292 -27.10 -40.38 16.02
C ASP A 292 -27.21 -39.82 17.46
N GLN A 293 -26.17 -39.98 18.29
CA GLN A 293 -26.07 -39.36 19.61
C GLN A 293 -26.06 -37.82 19.59
N LEU A 294 -25.78 -37.19 18.44
CA LEU A 294 -25.77 -35.73 18.31
C LEU A 294 -27.19 -35.15 18.07
N GLY A 295 -28.21 -35.98 17.83
CA GLY A 295 -29.61 -35.54 17.66
C GLY A 295 -29.92 -34.88 16.30
N ALA A 296 -31.18 -34.46 16.09
CA ALA A 296 -31.65 -33.92 14.81
C ALA A 296 -31.04 -32.56 14.42
N ILE A 297 -30.90 -32.30 13.12
CA ILE A 297 -30.31 -31.07 12.56
C ILE A 297 -31.43 -30.06 12.23
N ASN A 298 -31.78 -29.19 13.17
CA ASN A 298 -32.61 -28.00 12.88
C ASN A 298 -31.77 -26.83 12.30
N PHE A 299 -30.44 -26.96 12.32
CA PHE A 299 -29.46 -25.88 12.20
C PHE A 299 -29.09 -25.45 10.77
N VAL A 300 -28.99 -26.38 9.81
CA VAL A 300 -28.35 -26.11 8.50
C VAL A 300 -29.20 -25.24 7.57
N HIS A 301 -30.53 -25.32 7.63
CA HIS A 301 -31.41 -24.46 6.81
C HIS A 301 -31.54 -23.02 7.36
N GLN A 302 -31.16 -22.76 8.61
CA GLN A 302 -31.31 -21.46 9.28
C GLN A 302 -30.01 -20.67 9.35
N ALA A 303 -28.86 -21.34 9.55
CA ALA A 303 -27.56 -20.68 9.49
C ALA A 303 -27.19 -20.22 8.05
N LEU A 304 -27.61 -20.97 7.03
CA LEU A 304 -27.39 -20.62 5.62
C LEU A 304 -28.27 -19.46 5.15
N SER A 305 -29.49 -19.33 5.68
CA SER A 305 -30.43 -18.26 5.31
C SER A 305 -30.06 -16.92 5.95
N VAL A 306 -29.52 -16.91 7.18
CA VAL A 306 -29.02 -15.68 7.84
C VAL A 306 -27.74 -15.18 7.17
N GLY A 307 -26.83 -16.08 6.78
CA GLY A 307 -25.61 -15.71 6.05
C GLY A 307 -25.88 -15.21 4.62
N ALA A 308 -26.85 -15.81 3.91
CA ALA A 308 -27.20 -15.42 2.54
C ALA A 308 -27.99 -14.11 2.47
N ALA A 309 -28.81 -13.77 3.48
CA ALA A 309 -29.65 -12.58 3.48
C ALA A 309 -28.88 -11.25 3.68
N PHE A 310 -27.69 -11.29 4.28
CA PHE A 310 -26.88 -10.09 4.54
C PHE A 310 -25.70 -9.90 3.57
N LEU A 311 -25.56 -10.76 2.57
CA LEU A 311 -24.49 -10.71 1.55
C LEU A 311 -24.77 -9.73 0.40
N GLN A 312 -25.81 -8.90 0.47
CA GLN A 312 -26.05 -7.85 -0.53
C GLN A 312 -25.59 -6.47 -0.02
N PRO A 313 -24.72 -5.76 -0.75
CA PRO A 313 -24.34 -4.39 -0.43
C PRO A 313 -25.48 -3.46 -0.85
N VAL A 314 -26.54 -3.39 -0.04
CA VAL A 314 -27.70 -2.52 -0.31
C VAL A 314 -27.38 -1.05 0.05
N TYR A 315 -26.32 -0.79 0.83
CA TYR A 315 -26.00 0.56 1.33
C TYR A 315 -24.50 0.88 1.28
N SER A 316 -24.13 2.11 0.89
CA SER A 316 -22.74 2.55 0.72
C SER A 316 -21.92 2.66 2.00
N TYR A 317 -22.55 2.53 3.18
CA TYR A 317 -21.90 2.62 4.49
C TYR A 317 -21.72 1.26 5.19
N VAL A 318 -22.19 0.17 4.58
CA VAL A 318 -22.10 -1.17 5.17
C VAL A 318 -20.83 -1.86 4.69
N THR A 319 -19.94 -2.17 5.64
CA THR A 319 -18.68 -2.87 5.42
C THR A 319 -18.75 -4.35 5.85
N ASP A 320 -17.79 -5.17 5.43
CA ASP A 320 -17.71 -6.60 5.78
C ASP A 320 -17.66 -6.82 7.32
N GLY A 321 -16.95 -5.95 8.06
CA GLY A 321 -16.92 -5.99 9.52
C GLY A 321 -18.27 -5.68 10.16
N THR A 322 -19.07 -4.78 9.57
CA THR A 322 -20.42 -4.44 10.04
C THR A 322 -21.36 -5.65 9.90
N VAL A 323 -21.27 -6.38 8.79
CA VAL A 323 -22.04 -7.62 8.56
C VAL A 323 -21.65 -8.69 9.58
N ALA A 324 -20.34 -8.91 9.79
CA ALA A 324 -19.84 -9.89 10.75
C ALA A 324 -20.30 -9.59 12.19
N MET A 325 -20.32 -8.31 12.59
CA MET A 325 -20.84 -7.89 13.90
C MET A 325 -22.34 -8.06 14.03
N THR A 326 -23.10 -7.76 12.99
CA THR A 326 -24.56 -7.93 13.00
C THR A 326 -24.92 -9.40 13.20
N VAL A 327 -24.27 -10.30 12.44
CA VAL A 327 -24.45 -11.76 12.60
C VAL A 327 -24.07 -12.20 14.02
N SER A 328 -22.96 -11.69 14.55
CA SER A 328 -22.50 -12.04 15.89
C SER A 328 -23.50 -11.66 16.99
N LEU A 329 -24.07 -10.46 16.90
CA LEU A 329 -25.09 -9.99 17.86
C LEU A 329 -26.37 -10.85 17.78
N ILE A 330 -26.78 -11.25 16.57
CA ILE A 330 -27.93 -12.15 16.38
C ILE A 330 -27.68 -13.50 17.05
N LEU A 331 -26.47 -14.05 17.01
CA LEU A 331 -26.14 -15.35 17.60
C LEU A 331 -26.23 -15.39 19.14
N PHE A 332 -26.11 -14.23 19.81
CA PHE A 332 -26.34 -14.12 21.25
C PHE A 332 -27.83 -14.12 21.63
N ILE A 333 -28.71 -13.84 20.67
CA ILE A 333 -30.17 -13.84 20.87
C ILE A 333 -30.78 -15.13 20.34
N TRP A 334 -30.18 -15.73 19.31
CA TRP A 334 -30.75 -16.88 18.60
C TRP A 334 -30.79 -18.14 19.48
N PRO A 335 -31.96 -18.75 19.69
CA PRO A 335 -32.11 -19.93 20.54
C PRO A 335 -31.62 -21.20 19.85
N THR A 336 -31.16 -22.15 20.66
CA THR A 336 -30.66 -23.47 20.20
C THR A 336 -31.76 -24.37 19.61
N ASP A 337 -33.00 -24.27 20.08
CA ASP A 337 -34.16 -24.92 19.48
C ASP A 337 -35.28 -23.89 19.23
N ILE A 338 -35.72 -23.78 17.97
CA ILE A 338 -36.77 -22.83 17.57
C ILE A 338 -38.11 -23.14 18.25
N LYS A 339 -38.32 -24.38 18.69
CA LYS A 339 -39.52 -24.79 19.44
C LYS A 339 -39.57 -24.17 20.84
N LEU A 340 -38.42 -23.76 21.40
CA LEU A 340 -38.34 -23.10 22.70
C LEU A 340 -38.80 -21.63 22.64
N LEU A 341 -38.81 -20.99 21.47
CA LEU A 341 -39.38 -19.65 21.30
C LEU A 341 -40.86 -19.59 21.68
N TRP A 342 -41.56 -20.71 21.56
CA TRP A 342 -43.01 -20.82 21.74
C TRP A 342 -43.39 -21.66 22.97
N ARG A 343 -42.43 -22.02 23.84
CA ARG A 343 -42.66 -22.84 25.03
C ARG A 343 -42.09 -22.12 26.26
N GLU A 344 -42.80 -22.13 27.38
CA GLU A 344 -42.28 -21.61 28.65
C GLU A 344 -41.09 -22.46 29.12
N GLY A 345 -39.88 -21.91 28.99
CA GLY A 345 -38.61 -22.50 29.40
C GLY A 345 -37.48 -21.50 29.17
N GLU A 346 -36.35 -21.67 29.84
CA GLU A 346 -35.18 -20.80 29.61
C GLU A 346 -34.65 -20.98 28.19
N ASN A 347 -34.69 -19.90 27.40
CA ASN A 347 -34.12 -19.87 26.06
C ASN A 347 -32.60 -19.80 26.17
N ILE A 348 -31.94 -20.95 26.02
CA ILE A 348 -30.48 -21.04 25.96
C ILE A 348 -30.01 -20.54 24.57
N PRO A 349 -29.32 -19.39 24.49
CA PRO A 349 -28.83 -18.86 23.21
C PRO A 349 -27.68 -19.71 22.69
N LEU A 350 -27.47 -19.66 21.37
CA LEU A 350 -26.45 -20.44 20.68
C LEU A 350 -25.03 -20.07 21.15
N VAL A 351 -24.79 -18.79 21.42
CA VAL A 351 -23.55 -18.30 22.04
C VAL A 351 -23.89 -17.68 23.39
N GLN A 352 -23.18 -18.12 24.44
CA GLN A 352 -23.30 -17.60 25.79
C GLN A 352 -22.01 -16.87 26.19
N TRP A 353 -22.12 -15.81 26.97
CA TRP A 353 -20.94 -15.10 27.49
C TRP A 353 -20.07 -16.01 28.38
N ARG A 354 -20.70 -16.75 29.30
CA ARG A 354 -20.08 -17.87 30.01
C ARG A 354 -20.85 -19.15 29.65
N PRO A 355 -20.18 -20.24 29.25
CA PRO A 355 -18.72 -20.46 29.22
C PRO A 355 -18.02 -20.07 27.90
N HIS A 356 -18.74 -19.89 26.78
CA HIS A 356 -18.11 -19.81 25.44
C HIS A 356 -17.12 -18.64 25.29
N MET A 357 -17.53 -17.40 25.63
CA MET A 357 -16.68 -16.22 25.41
C MET A 357 -15.53 -16.06 26.43
N THR A 358 -15.69 -16.63 27.62
CA THR A 358 -14.72 -16.48 28.72
C THR A 358 -13.68 -17.58 28.71
N GLU A 359 -14.05 -18.82 28.36
CA GLU A 359 -13.16 -19.97 28.47
C GLU A 359 -12.56 -20.41 27.12
N ARG A 360 -13.28 -20.20 26.00
CA ARG A 360 -12.90 -20.76 24.70
C ARG A 360 -12.56 -19.73 23.63
N PHE A 361 -13.00 -18.47 23.78
CA PHE A 361 -12.74 -17.43 22.79
C PHE A 361 -11.24 -17.09 22.71
N PRO A 362 -10.64 -17.06 21.50
CA PRO A 362 -9.20 -16.87 21.33
C PRO A 362 -8.80 -15.37 21.36
N TRP A 363 -8.92 -14.72 22.52
CA TRP A 363 -8.57 -13.30 22.73
C TRP A 363 -7.17 -12.92 22.23
N GLN A 364 -6.23 -13.87 22.27
CA GLN A 364 -4.87 -13.67 21.79
C GLN A 364 -4.81 -13.20 20.33
N LEU A 365 -5.66 -13.75 19.45
CA LEU A 365 -5.67 -13.41 18.02
C LEU A 365 -6.22 -12.00 17.78
N VAL A 366 -7.15 -11.54 18.63
CA VAL A 366 -7.69 -10.17 18.58
C VAL A 366 -6.58 -9.18 18.91
N PHE A 367 -5.89 -9.36 20.05
CA PHE A 367 -4.79 -8.47 20.46
C PHE A 367 -3.63 -8.45 19.47
N LEU A 368 -3.33 -9.60 18.86
CA LEU A 368 -2.29 -9.73 17.86
C LEU A 368 -2.63 -8.88 16.62
N THR A 369 -3.88 -8.95 16.15
CA THR A 369 -4.37 -8.12 15.04
C THR A 369 -4.38 -6.62 15.38
N MET A 370 -4.85 -6.26 16.58
CA MET A 370 -4.84 -4.85 17.04
C MET A 370 -3.42 -4.28 17.08
N GLY A 371 -2.47 -5.02 17.64
CA GLY A 371 -1.08 -4.57 17.73
C GLY A 371 -0.38 -4.43 16.38
N THR A 372 -0.68 -5.32 15.45
CA THR A 372 -0.19 -5.20 14.06
C THR A 372 -0.73 -3.98 13.36
N ASN A 373 -1.99 -3.64 13.64
CA ASN A 373 -2.64 -2.49 13.06
C ASN A 373 -1.93 -1.19 13.48
N VAL A 374 -1.70 -1.07 14.80
CA VAL A 374 -0.98 0.06 15.38
C VAL A 374 0.45 0.16 14.84
N LEU A 375 1.17 -0.96 14.73
CA LEU A 375 2.54 -0.97 14.22
C LEU A 375 2.60 -0.54 12.74
N ALA A 376 1.69 -1.05 11.90
CA ALA A 376 1.64 -0.71 10.48
C ALA A 376 1.24 0.76 10.26
N ALA A 377 0.15 1.21 10.87
CA ALA A 377 -0.31 2.60 10.79
C ALA A 377 0.72 3.59 11.38
N GLY A 378 1.36 3.21 12.49
CA GLY A 378 2.43 3.99 13.10
C GLY A 378 3.68 4.10 12.23
N SER A 379 4.05 3.03 11.53
CA SER A 379 5.20 2.99 10.61
C SER A 379 4.99 3.88 9.37
N GLU A 380 3.76 3.92 8.86
CA GLU A 380 3.37 4.82 7.76
C GLU A 380 3.37 6.28 8.24
N ALA A 381 2.61 6.58 9.29
CA ALA A 381 2.47 7.94 9.80
C ALA A 381 3.80 8.52 10.34
N GLY A 382 4.73 7.67 10.75
CA GLY A 382 6.07 8.07 11.19
C GLY A 382 7.13 8.17 10.09
N GLY A 383 6.80 7.88 8.83
CA GLY A 383 7.71 8.01 7.68
C GLY A 383 8.76 6.91 7.55
N LEU A 384 8.68 5.84 8.36
CA LEU A 384 9.60 4.71 8.29
C LEU A 384 9.37 3.88 7.01
N ALA A 385 8.11 3.70 6.63
CA ALA A 385 7.75 2.99 5.41
C ALA A 385 8.30 3.68 4.15
N ASP A 386 8.25 5.01 4.10
CA ASP A 386 8.83 5.81 3.01
C ASP A 386 10.36 5.68 2.94
N TRP A 387 11.02 5.68 4.10
CA TRP A 387 12.47 5.50 4.18
C TRP A 387 12.91 4.10 3.73
N ILE A 388 12.20 3.04 4.16
CA ILE A 388 12.46 1.67 3.71
C ILE A 388 12.28 1.57 2.19
N ALA A 389 11.26 2.22 1.64
CA ALA A 389 11.00 2.27 0.20
C ALA A 389 12.12 2.98 -0.58
N GLU A 390 12.80 3.97 0.02
CA GLU A 390 13.97 4.62 -0.57
C GLU A 390 15.20 3.71 -0.62
N VAL A 391 15.44 2.92 0.43
CA VAL A 391 16.55 1.94 0.47
C VAL A 391 16.35 0.82 -0.57
N ILE A 392 15.10 0.45 -0.83
CA ILE A 392 14.73 -0.63 -1.76
C ILE A 392 14.88 -0.21 -3.25
N GLN A 393 15.15 1.06 -3.57
CA GLN A 393 15.27 1.56 -4.96
C GLN A 393 16.30 0.82 -5.82
N VAL A 394 17.30 0.18 -5.21
CA VAL A 394 18.30 -0.63 -5.93
C VAL A 394 17.71 -1.88 -6.60
N LEU A 395 16.51 -2.32 -6.18
CA LEU A 395 15.84 -3.52 -6.69
C LEU A 395 14.92 -3.27 -7.91
N GLU A 396 14.80 -2.02 -8.39
CA GLU A 396 13.90 -1.66 -9.52
C GLU A 396 14.31 -2.29 -10.86
N VAL A 397 15.54 -2.81 -10.97
CA VAL A 397 16.06 -3.46 -12.19
C VAL A 397 15.48 -4.87 -12.41
N ILE A 398 14.90 -5.51 -11.38
CA ILE A 398 14.45 -6.91 -11.47
C ILE A 398 13.03 -6.98 -12.06
N PRO A 399 12.78 -7.81 -13.09
CA PRO A 399 11.43 -8.00 -13.62
C PRO A 399 10.44 -8.48 -12.54
N PRO A 400 9.20 -7.95 -12.50
CA PRO A 400 8.23 -8.24 -11.44
C PRO A 400 7.96 -9.73 -11.17
N TRP A 401 7.87 -10.53 -12.24
CA TRP A 401 7.61 -11.97 -12.12
C TRP A 401 8.78 -12.73 -11.45
N VAL A 402 10.03 -12.31 -11.69
CA VAL A 402 11.22 -12.88 -11.04
C VAL A 402 11.19 -12.56 -9.57
N MET A 403 10.88 -11.32 -9.21
CA MET A 403 10.86 -10.90 -7.82
C MET A 403 9.73 -11.60 -7.03
N MET A 404 8.56 -11.77 -7.64
CA MET A 404 7.47 -12.56 -7.05
C MET A 404 7.93 -14.01 -6.74
N ILE A 405 8.66 -14.67 -7.64
CA ILE A 405 9.20 -16.02 -7.41
C ILE A 405 10.22 -16.01 -6.26
N LEU A 406 11.15 -15.06 -6.24
CA LEU A 406 12.17 -14.95 -5.19
C LEU A 406 11.54 -14.74 -3.81
N ILE A 407 10.57 -13.82 -3.70
CA ILE A 407 9.82 -13.57 -2.46
C ILE A 407 9.08 -14.84 -2.03
N SER A 408 8.40 -15.52 -2.96
CA SER A 408 7.60 -16.71 -2.65
C SER A 408 8.47 -17.85 -2.12
N ILE A 409 9.63 -18.11 -2.75
CA ILE A 409 10.60 -19.12 -2.30
C ILE A 409 11.17 -18.73 -0.93
N PHE A 410 11.58 -17.48 -0.76
CA PHE A 410 12.16 -16.98 0.48
C PHE A 410 11.20 -17.13 1.67
N LEU A 411 9.95 -16.68 1.51
CA LEU A 411 8.94 -16.77 2.57
C LEU A 411 8.50 -18.22 2.81
N SER A 412 8.46 -19.05 1.77
CA SER A 412 8.20 -20.49 1.91
C SER A 412 9.31 -21.21 2.69
N ILE A 413 10.57 -20.78 2.61
CA ILE A 413 11.65 -21.37 3.43
C ILE A 413 11.56 -20.84 4.87
N ILE A 414 11.37 -19.53 5.04
CA ILE A 414 11.33 -18.90 6.36
C ILE A 414 10.16 -19.40 7.21
N THR A 415 9.04 -19.76 6.60
CA THR A 415 7.85 -20.30 7.31
C THR A 415 8.10 -21.59 8.08
N GLU A 416 9.21 -22.28 7.84
CA GLU A 416 9.58 -23.48 8.62
C GLU A 416 10.23 -23.12 9.97
N PHE A 417 10.72 -21.89 10.10
CA PHE A 417 11.47 -21.45 11.28
C PHE A 417 10.73 -20.37 12.05
N ILE A 418 9.93 -19.57 11.35
CA ILE A 418 9.20 -18.43 11.88
C ILE A 418 7.71 -18.70 11.74
N GLY A 419 6.94 -18.37 12.78
CA GLY A 419 5.49 -18.56 12.76
C GLY A 419 4.81 -17.77 11.64
N ASN A 420 3.85 -18.41 10.97
CA ASN A 420 3.13 -17.93 9.79
C ASN A 420 2.61 -16.49 9.95
N SER A 421 2.00 -16.18 11.10
CA SER A 421 1.49 -14.83 11.43
C SER A 421 2.60 -13.77 11.42
N LEU A 422 3.76 -14.10 11.99
CA LEU A 422 4.86 -13.17 12.15
C LEU A 422 5.43 -12.70 10.82
N ILE A 423 5.54 -13.65 9.88
CA ILE A 423 6.08 -13.40 8.55
C ILE A 423 5.23 -12.33 7.85
N VAL A 424 3.91 -12.50 7.86
CA VAL A 424 3.00 -11.59 7.17
C VAL A 424 2.99 -10.21 7.83
N MET A 425 3.06 -10.14 9.16
CA MET A 425 3.13 -8.87 9.90
C MET A 425 4.36 -8.04 9.57
N VAL A 426 5.51 -8.69 9.36
CA VAL A 426 6.78 -8.01 9.07
C VAL A 426 6.92 -7.70 7.59
N PHE A 427 6.65 -8.68 6.72
CA PHE A 427 6.98 -8.58 5.30
C PHE A 427 5.91 -7.90 4.45
N LEU A 428 4.62 -8.02 4.76
CA LEU A 428 3.58 -7.43 3.89
C LEU A 428 3.67 -5.91 3.75
N PRO A 429 3.86 -5.11 4.81
CA PRO A 429 3.99 -3.66 4.67
C PRO A 429 5.19 -3.27 3.79
N ILE A 430 6.29 -4.03 3.90
CA ILE A 430 7.51 -3.82 3.11
C ILE A 430 7.23 -4.15 1.63
N LEU A 431 6.56 -5.27 1.35
CA LEU A 431 6.21 -5.69 0.00
C LEU A 431 5.20 -4.76 -0.69
N ALA A 432 4.28 -4.17 0.08
CA ALA A 432 3.33 -3.19 -0.43
C ALA A 432 4.06 -1.94 -0.96
N LYS A 433 5.00 -1.40 -0.17
CA LYS A 433 5.84 -0.27 -0.58
C LYS A 433 6.78 -0.60 -1.73
N PHE A 434 7.32 -1.81 -1.75
CA PHE A 434 8.08 -2.29 -2.90
C PHE A 434 7.22 -2.30 -4.18
N ALA A 435 5.98 -2.77 -4.09
CA ALA A 435 5.05 -2.79 -5.21
C ALA A 435 4.78 -1.39 -5.77
N GLU A 436 4.47 -0.44 -4.89
CA GLU A 436 4.24 0.97 -5.24
C GLU A 436 5.43 1.57 -6.02
N ARG A 437 6.66 1.29 -5.55
CA ARG A 437 7.88 1.79 -6.21
C ARG A 437 8.15 1.10 -7.53
N SER A 438 7.91 -0.21 -7.62
CA SER A 438 8.03 -0.96 -8.88
C SER A 438 6.89 -0.69 -9.89
N LEU A 439 5.92 0.19 -9.54
CA LEU A 439 4.72 0.47 -10.34
C LEU A 439 3.89 -0.78 -10.67
N VAL A 440 3.87 -1.74 -9.74
CA VAL A 440 3.11 -2.99 -9.83
C VAL A 440 1.98 -2.96 -8.80
N ASN A 441 0.86 -3.63 -9.10
CA ASN A 441 -0.23 -3.74 -8.13
C ASN A 441 0.27 -4.45 -6.85
N PRO A 442 0.09 -3.87 -5.64
CA PRO A 442 0.52 -4.45 -4.35
C PRO A 442 0.06 -5.89 -4.11
N ILE A 443 -1.15 -6.22 -4.59
CA ILE A 443 -1.74 -7.56 -4.47
C ILE A 443 -0.82 -8.61 -5.14
N TYR A 444 -0.10 -8.24 -6.20
CA TYR A 444 0.78 -9.15 -6.95
C TYR A 444 1.91 -9.73 -6.10
N TYR A 445 2.44 -8.99 -5.13
CA TYR A 445 3.48 -9.50 -4.22
C TYR A 445 2.90 -9.96 -2.88
N MET A 446 1.90 -9.26 -2.36
CA MET A 446 1.35 -9.52 -1.03
C MET A 446 0.53 -10.80 -0.96
N LEU A 447 -0.25 -11.12 -2.00
CA LEU A 447 -1.07 -12.34 -2.03
C LEU A 447 -0.23 -13.64 -2.05
N PRO A 448 0.77 -13.80 -2.95
CA PRO A 448 1.65 -14.96 -2.90
C PRO A 448 2.50 -15.00 -1.63
N ALA A 449 2.92 -13.85 -1.09
CA ALA A 449 3.61 -13.81 0.21
C ALA A 449 2.75 -14.37 1.35
N THR A 450 1.47 -13.99 1.40
CA THR A 450 0.52 -14.45 2.41
C THR A 450 0.29 -15.96 2.30
N THR A 451 0.00 -16.47 1.10
CA THR A 451 -0.24 -17.90 0.90
C THR A 451 1.02 -18.74 1.13
N CYS A 452 2.21 -18.29 0.71
CA CYS A 452 3.47 -18.99 0.93
C CYS A 452 3.86 -19.05 2.41
N SER A 453 3.54 -18.01 3.19
CA SER A 453 3.77 -17.98 4.63
C SER A 453 2.90 -18.98 5.41
N MET A 454 1.92 -19.61 4.76
CA MET A 454 1.06 -20.61 5.39
C MET A 454 1.54 -22.05 5.11
N LEU A 455 2.51 -22.25 4.21
CA LEU A 455 2.95 -23.57 3.75
C LEU A 455 3.97 -24.22 4.71
N SER A 456 3.64 -24.29 5.99
CA SER A 456 4.44 -24.89 7.07
C SER A 456 4.21 -26.41 7.17
N PHE A 457 4.81 -27.19 6.26
CA PHE A 457 4.53 -28.64 6.14
C PHE A 457 5.65 -29.55 6.62
N MET A 458 6.89 -29.07 6.75
CA MET A 458 8.05 -29.97 6.90
C MET A 458 8.46 -30.17 8.36
N THR A 459 8.63 -29.08 9.12
CA THR A 459 9.28 -29.13 10.43
C THR A 459 8.29 -28.99 11.58
N PRO A 460 8.52 -29.67 12.73
CA PRO A 460 7.62 -29.61 13.88
C PRO A 460 7.61 -28.24 14.54
N VAL A 461 8.67 -27.46 14.33
CA VAL A 461 8.84 -26.14 14.94
C VAL A 461 8.12 -25.04 14.14
N ALA A 462 7.79 -25.30 12.87
CA ALA A 462 7.24 -24.29 11.97
C ALA A 462 5.95 -23.64 12.49
N SER A 463 5.01 -24.46 12.98
CA SER A 463 3.73 -23.99 13.49
C SER A 463 3.36 -24.70 14.79
N PRO A 464 2.53 -24.06 15.65
CA PRO A 464 2.01 -24.73 16.83
C PRO A 464 1.20 -26.00 16.48
N LEU A 465 0.59 -26.04 15.30
CA LEU A 465 -0.17 -27.18 14.81
C LEU A 465 0.74 -28.40 14.55
N THR A 466 1.84 -28.20 13.83
CA THR A 466 2.83 -29.26 13.56
C THR A 466 3.55 -29.71 14.83
N ALA A 467 3.78 -28.78 15.77
CA ALA A 467 4.36 -29.09 17.07
C ALA A 467 3.44 -29.95 17.94
N LEU A 468 2.14 -29.61 17.98
CA LEU A 468 1.11 -30.34 18.71
C LEU A 468 1.05 -31.79 18.21
N VAL A 469 0.94 -31.99 16.90
CA VAL A 469 0.86 -33.32 16.31
C VAL A 469 2.11 -34.15 16.60
N HIS A 470 3.30 -33.55 16.51
CA HIS A 470 4.53 -34.24 16.89
C HIS A 470 4.55 -34.64 18.37
N SER A 471 4.00 -33.80 19.26
CA SER A 471 3.93 -34.08 20.71
C SER A 471 3.04 -35.27 21.07
N THR A 472 2.06 -35.62 20.22
CA THR A 472 1.22 -36.82 20.42
C THR A 472 1.98 -38.14 20.26
N GLY A 473 3.18 -38.12 19.65
CA GLY A 473 3.95 -39.32 19.33
C GLY A 473 3.40 -40.15 18.15
N LEU A 474 2.30 -39.73 17.52
CA LEU A 474 1.67 -40.43 16.39
C LEU A 474 2.43 -40.25 15.06
N VAL A 475 3.22 -39.18 14.93
CA VAL A 475 3.97 -38.84 13.71
C VAL A 475 5.44 -38.57 14.06
N THR A 476 6.36 -39.20 13.32
CA THR A 476 7.80 -38.93 13.48
C THR A 476 8.24 -37.72 12.65
N THR A 477 9.28 -37.00 13.12
CA THR A 477 9.85 -35.85 12.39
C THR A 477 10.24 -36.21 10.95
N ARG A 478 10.84 -37.39 10.75
CA ARG A 478 11.26 -37.87 9.43
C ARG A 478 10.07 -38.05 8.48
N GLN A 479 8.98 -38.65 8.96
CA GLN A 479 7.75 -38.80 8.16
C GLN A 479 7.16 -37.46 7.78
N MET A 480 7.13 -36.49 8.70
CA MET A 480 6.59 -35.16 8.43
C MET A 480 7.40 -34.40 7.38
N VAL A 481 8.73 -34.40 7.48
CA VAL A 481 9.61 -33.75 6.48
C VAL A 481 9.44 -34.38 5.10
N LEU A 482 9.50 -35.71 5.00
CA LEU A 482 9.41 -36.42 3.72
C LEU A 482 8.02 -36.26 3.08
N THR A 483 6.97 -36.32 3.89
CA THR A 483 5.59 -36.21 3.40
C THR A 483 5.24 -34.77 3.05
N GLY A 484 5.75 -33.78 3.79
CA GLY A 484 5.42 -32.36 3.62
C GLY A 484 6.20 -31.64 2.51
N ALA A 485 7.41 -32.09 2.17
CA ALA A 485 8.25 -31.42 1.18
C ALA A 485 7.61 -31.35 -0.21
N VAL A 486 7.01 -32.45 -0.69
CA VAL A 486 6.41 -32.53 -2.02
C VAL A 486 5.12 -31.70 -2.14
N PRO A 487 4.13 -31.83 -1.22
CA PRO A 487 2.96 -30.96 -1.20
C PRO A 487 3.33 -29.47 -1.11
N LYS A 488 4.34 -29.11 -0.32
CA LYS A 488 4.82 -27.73 -0.20
C LYS A 488 5.27 -27.15 -1.53
N PHE A 489 6.12 -27.88 -2.24
CA PHE A 489 6.64 -27.46 -3.55
C PHE A 489 5.50 -27.31 -4.57
N ILE A 490 4.52 -28.21 -4.56
CA ILE A 490 3.37 -28.14 -5.45
C ILE A 490 2.46 -26.97 -5.09
N CYS A 491 2.15 -26.75 -3.81
CA CYS A 491 1.41 -25.58 -3.36
C CYS A 491 2.08 -24.28 -3.79
N LEU A 492 3.41 -24.18 -3.64
CA LEU A 492 4.20 -23.03 -4.09
C LEU A 492 4.02 -22.79 -5.61
N LEU A 493 4.13 -23.84 -6.42
CA LEU A 493 3.97 -23.76 -7.87
C LEU A 493 2.54 -23.39 -8.28
N LEU A 494 1.53 -23.94 -7.61
CA LEU A 494 0.13 -23.58 -7.81
C LEU A 494 -0.14 -22.12 -7.42
N THR A 495 0.41 -21.63 -6.31
CA THR A 495 0.30 -20.23 -5.92
C THR A 495 0.82 -19.31 -7.03
N LEU A 496 2.00 -19.61 -7.58
CA LEU A 496 2.57 -18.84 -8.69
C LEU A 496 1.68 -18.89 -9.93
N LEU A 497 1.10 -20.05 -10.26
CA LEU A 497 0.20 -20.23 -11.40
C LEU A 497 -1.10 -19.44 -11.22
N PHE A 498 -1.80 -19.61 -10.10
CA PHE A 498 -3.12 -19.00 -9.84
C PHE A 498 -3.04 -17.48 -9.71
N VAL A 499 -1.99 -16.94 -9.07
CA VAL A 499 -1.81 -15.48 -8.99
C VAL A 499 -1.61 -14.87 -10.38
N ASN A 500 -0.84 -15.51 -11.27
CA ASN A 500 -0.58 -15.01 -12.62
C ASN A 500 -1.72 -15.26 -13.63
N THR A 501 -2.70 -16.10 -13.29
CA THR A 501 -3.83 -16.44 -14.16
C THR A 501 -5.12 -15.86 -13.59
N LEU A 502 -5.69 -16.53 -12.59
CA LEU A 502 -6.98 -16.18 -11.99
C LEU A 502 -6.91 -14.87 -11.20
N GLY A 503 -5.78 -14.60 -10.53
CA GLY A 503 -5.53 -13.32 -9.85
C GLY A 503 -5.55 -12.14 -10.82
N ASP A 504 -4.95 -12.27 -12.00
CA ASP A 504 -4.90 -11.19 -13.01
C ASP A 504 -6.28 -10.92 -13.62
N VAL A 505 -7.13 -11.95 -13.72
CA VAL A 505 -8.53 -11.82 -14.18
C VAL A 505 -9.41 -11.13 -13.13
N VAL A 506 -9.31 -11.55 -11.86
CA VAL A 506 -10.17 -11.05 -10.78
C VAL A 506 -9.78 -9.61 -10.37
N PHE A 507 -8.49 -9.34 -10.24
CA PHE A 507 -8.00 -8.02 -9.80
C PHE A 507 -7.68 -7.07 -10.95
N GLN A 508 -7.83 -7.51 -12.21
CA GLN A 508 -7.58 -6.78 -13.47
C GLN A 508 -6.23 -6.04 -13.54
N LYS A 509 -5.31 -6.49 -14.40
CA LYS A 509 -4.01 -5.85 -14.67
C LYS A 509 -3.06 -5.83 -13.46
N LEU A 510 -2.79 -7.00 -12.86
CA LEU A 510 -1.81 -7.12 -11.77
C LEU A 510 -0.38 -6.77 -12.23
N LYS A 511 -0.03 -7.08 -13.48
CA LYS A 511 1.34 -6.94 -14.02
C LYS A 511 1.70 -5.54 -14.54
N HIS A 512 0.70 -4.69 -14.80
CA HIS A 512 0.92 -3.35 -15.34
C HIS A 512 -0.07 -2.38 -14.68
N ALA A 513 0.43 -1.49 -13.82
CA ALA A 513 -0.37 -0.36 -13.39
C ALA A 513 -0.59 0.57 -14.60
N SER A 514 -1.78 0.53 -15.19
CA SER A 514 -2.22 1.60 -16.07
C SER A 514 -2.28 2.89 -15.26
N ARG A 515 -1.83 4.03 -15.82
CA ARG A 515 -1.98 5.39 -15.27
C ARG A 515 -3.41 5.74 -14.78
N THR A 516 -4.40 4.90 -15.04
CA THR A 516 -5.80 5.04 -14.64
C THR A 516 -6.21 4.28 -13.37
N ALA A 517 -5.36 3.40 -12.81
CA ALA A 517 -5.71 2.59 -11.62
C ALA A 517 -5.23 3.19 -10.28
N MET A 518 -4.46 4.29 -10.29
CA MET A 518 -4.43 5.19 -9.14
C MET A 518 -5.62 6.13 -9.29
N PRO A 519 -6.70 5.99 -8.49
CA PRO A 519 -7.78 6.95 -8.57
C PRO A 519 -7.23 8.31 -8.13
N PRO A 520 -7.41 9.38 -8.92
CA PRO A 520 -7.13 10.72 -8.47
C PRO A 520 -7.96 10.99 -7.22
N ARG A 521 -7.41 11.73 -6.25
CA ARG A 521 -8.19 12.36 -5.18
C ARG A 521 -9.23 13.27 -5.84
N ARG A 522 -10.43 12.73 -6.10
CA ARG A 522 -11.58 13.48 -6.61
C ARG A 522 -12.16 14.31 -5.46
N PHE A 523 -11.74 15.57 -5.36
CA PHE A 523 -12.63 16.58 -4.82
C PHE A 523 -13.72 16.84 -5.87
N LYS A 524 -14.98 16.66 -5.47
CA LYS A 524 -16.15 17.00 -6.27
C LYS A 524 -16.13 18.51 -6.54
N ASN A 525 -15.82 18.91 -7.76
CA ASN A 525 -16.14 20.26 -8.24
C ASN A 525 -17.61 20.28 -8.64
N CYS A 526 -18.38 21.15 -7.99
CA CYS A 526 -19.69 21.57 -8.47
C CYS A 526 -19.50 22.38 -9.76
N GLU A 527 -20.12 21.94 -10.84
CA GLU A 527 -20.30 22.75 -12.05
C GLU A 527 -21.31 23.86 -11.74
N PHE A 528 -20.89 25.12 -11.92
CA PHE A 528 -21.81 26.24 -12.11
C PHE A 528 -21.70 26.70 -13.56
N PHE A 529 -22.75 26.43 -14.34
CA PHE A 529 -23.02 27.07 -15.61
C PHE A 529 -23.59 28.46 -15.34
N THR A 530 -22.95 29.51 -15.86
CA THR A 530 -23.60 30.79 -16.13
C THR A 530 -23.16 31.31 -17.51
N PRO A 531 -24.10 31.59 -18.44
CA PRO A 531 -23.79 32.30 -19.67
C PRO A 531 -24.01 33.79 -19.43
N THR A 532 -22.96 34.59 -19.49
CA THR A 532 -23.07 36.05 -19.65
C THR A 532 -22.09 36.52 -20.72
N VAL A 533 -22.67 37.09 -21.77
CA VAL A 533 -22.00 37.78 -22.88
C VAL A 533 -21.09 38.87 -22.28
N SER A 534 -19.78 38.78 -22.52
CA SER A 534 -18.81 39.81 -22.16
C SER A 534 -18.05 40.29 -23.40
N LEU A 535 -17.89 41.61 -23.49
CA LEU A 535 -17.04 42.29 -24.47
C LEU A 535 -15.64 41.67 -24.49
N ARG A 536 -15.25 41.04 -25.60
CA ARG A 536 -13.88 40.55 -25.80
C ARG A 536 -12.96 41.72 -26.14
N PHE A 537 -12.25 42.24 -25.15
CA PHE A 537 -10.95 42.89 -25.37
C PHE A 537 -9.92 41.78 -25.66
N CYS A 538 -9.47 41.66 -26.92
CA CYS A 538 -8.52 40.63 -27.35
C CYS A 538 -7.09 40.96 -26.87
N GLY A 539 -6.74 40.56 -25.64
CA GLY A 539 -5.36 40.36 -25.22
C GLY A 539 -4.89 38.95 -25.60
N PHE A 540 -3.83 38.85 -26.41
CA PHE A 540 -3.18 37.62 -26.91
C PHE A 540 -4.16 36.56 -27.50
N ALA A 541 -4.12 36.32 -28.82
CA ALA A 541 -4.98 35.36 -29.52
C ALA A 541 -4.19 34.31 -30.29
N LYS A 542 -4.76 33.10 -30.43
CA LYS A 542 -4.32 32.08 -31.40
C LYS A 542 -5.08 32.37 -32.70
N LEU A 543 -4.40 32.92 -33.71
CA LEU A 543 -5.00 33.24 -35.00
C LEU A 543 -4.92 32.00 -35.91
N GLU A 544 -5.99 31.21 -35.94
CA GLU A 544 -6.12 30.09 -36.88
C GLU A 544 -6.47 30.60 -38.29
N SER A 545 -5.50 30.49 -39.21
CA SER A 545 -5.60 30.78 -40.65
C SER A 545 -5.88 32.25 -41.06
N ALA A 546 -4.83 32.89 -41.56
CA ALA A 546 -4.80 34.29 -41.99
C ALA A 546 -5.33 34.52 -43.43
N THR A 547 -6.51 34.02 -43.77
CA THR A 547 -7.08 34.31 -45.11
C THR A 547 -8.25 35.30 -45.12
N SER A 548 -8.73 35.80 -43.97
CA SER A 548 -9.79 36.83 -43.94
C SER A 548 -9.96 37.56 -42.59
N SER A 549 -8.90 37.77 -41.80
CA SER A 549 -9.02 38.52 -40.54
C SER A 549 -9.05 40.03 -40.80
N ARG A 550 -10.08 40.73 -40.28
CA ARG A 550 -10.09 42.21 -40.12
C ARG A 550 -9.51 42.64 -38.77
N VAL A 551 -8.98 41.70 -37.99
CA VAL A 551 -8.58 41.88 -36.59
C VAL A 551 -7.07 41.87 -36.49
N ILE A 552 -6.52 42.89 -35.83
CA ILE A 552 -5.10 43.00 -35.51
C ILE A 552 -4.92 42.73 -34.02
N SER A 553 -4.00 41.84 -33.68
CA SER A 553 -3.68 41.58 -32.27
C SER A 553 -2.66 42.58 -31.78
N LEU A 554 -3.05 43.43 -30.83
CA LEU A 554 -2.15 44.36 -30.15
C LEU A 554 -1.34 43.67 -29.04
N GLY A 555 -1.85 42.54 -28.53
CA GLY A 555 -1.08 41.63 -27.68
C GLY A 555 -0.15 40.76 -28.52
N GLY A 556 0.89 40.23 -27.88
CA GLY A 556 1.74 39.22 -28.51
C GLY A 556 0.97 37.96 -28.91
N SER A 557 1.63 37.00 -29.54
CA SER A 557 1.09 35.64 -29.66
C SER A 557 1.63 34.76 -28.52
N TYR A 558 0.84 33.79 -28.05
CA TYR A 558 1.34 32.82 -27.06
C TYR A 558 2.45 31.94 -27.64
N GLU A 559 2.41 31.71 -28.95
CA GLU A 559 3.39 30.91 -29.69
C GLU A 559 4.74 31.61 -29.76
N SER A 560 4.75 32.94 -29.99
CA SER A 560 5.98 33.74 -30.00
C SER A 560 6.59 33.85 -28.61
N LEU A 561 5.76 33.98 -27.56
CA LEU A 561 6.25 33.90 -26.18
C LEU A 561 6.87 32.53 -25.89
N ALA A 562 6.18 31.43 -26.23
CA ALA A 562 6.71 30.08 -26.05
C ALA A 562 8.03 29.87 -26.82
N ALA A 563 8.13 30.34 -28.08
CA ALA A 563 9.33 30.22 -28.90
C ALA A 563 10.53 30.95 -28.27
N SER A 564 10.32 32.18 -27.77
CA SER A 564 11.38 32.93 -27.07
C SER A 564 11.89 32.21 -25.82
N MET A 565 11.01 31.51 -25.10
CA MET A 565 11.38 30.72 -23.93
C MET A 565 12.22 29.48 -24.31
N PHE A 566 11.88 28.82 -25.42
CA PHE A 566 12.69 27.70 -25.93
C PHE A 566 14.10 28.15 -26.35
N GLU A 567 14.24 29.33 -26.98
CA GLU A 567 15.56 29.87 -27.32
C GLU A 567 16.41 30.15 -26.06
N ILE A 568 15.80 30.68 -25.00
CA ILE A 568 16.48 30.88 -23.71
C ILE A 568 16.93 29.54 -23.12
N LEU A 569 16.02 28.55 -23.03
CA LEU A 569 16.34 27.22 -22.50
C LEU A 569 17.44 26.53 -23.32
N HIS A 570 17.38 26.64 -24.65
CA HIS A 570 18.36 26.08 -25.57
C HIS A 570 19.74 26.72 -25.40
N SER A 571 19.82 28.05 -25.17
CA SER A 571 21.09 28.76 -24.94
C SER A 571 21.88 28.20 -23.75
N PHE A 572 21.17 27.71 -22.72
CA PHE A 572 21.76 27.08 -21.52
C PHE A 572 21.81 25.54 -21.59
N LYS A 573 21.34 24.93 -22.68
CA LYS A 573 21.20 23.48 -22.86
C LYS A 573 20.32 22.82 -21.81
N TRP A 574 19.27 23.50 -21.36
CA TRP A 574 18.28 22.96 -20.43
C TRP A 574 17.12 22.31 -21.18
N TYR A 575 16.96 21.00 -21.03
CA TYR A 575 15.96 20.21 -21.72
C TYR A 575 14.91 19.62 -20.77
N HIS A 576 15.21 19.46 -19.47
CA HIS A 576 14.30 18.94 -18.45
C HIS A 576 13.67 20.06 -17.61
N VAL A 577 12.42 20.42 -17.92
CA VAL A 577 11.77 21.61 -17.37
C VAL A 577 10.43 21.28 -16.70
N ALA A 578 10.29 21.71 -15.44
CA ALA A 578 9.02 21.68 -14.71
C ALA A 578 8.25 22.98 -14.93
N ILE A 579 7.07 22.91 -15.54
CA ILE A 579 6.15 24.04 -15.74
C ILE A 579 5.21 24.12 -14.55
N VAL A 580 5.34 25.16 -13.75
CA VAL A 580 4.53 25.42 -12.56
C VAL A 580 3.61 26.58 -12.87
N PHE A 581 2.30 26.38 -12.82
CA PHE A 581 1.34 27.46 -13.08
C PHE A 581 0.28 27.58 -11.98
N GLU A 582 -0.24 28.79 -11.81
CA GLU A 582 -1.11 29.18 -10.70
C GLU A 582 -2.60 29.23 -11.09
N GLN A 583 -3.45 28.54 -10.32
CA GLN A 583 -4.92 28.60 -10.47
C GLN A 583 -5.53 29.76 -9.66
N LYS A 584 -5.41 30.99 -10.17
CA LYS A 584 -6.16 32.17 -9.69
C LYS A 584 -7.25 32.61 -10.69
N PRO A 585 -8.49 32.87 -10.27
CA PRO A 585 -9.62 33.14 -11.19
C PRO A 585 -9.41 34.32 -12.15
N VAL A 586 -8.60 35.33 -11.80
CA VAL A 586 -8.40 36.53 -12.62
C VAL A 586 -7.24 36.40 -13.61
N VAL A 587 -6.12 35.77 -13.21
CA VAL A 587 -4.87 35.73 -14.00
C VAL A 587 -4.57 34.33 -14.58
N SER A 588 -5.18 33.28 -14.03
CA SER A 588 -5.04 31.88 -14.47
C SER A 588 -5.25 31.65 -15.96
N PRO A 589 -6.22 32.29 -16.65
CA PRO A 589 -6.46 32.00 -18.06
C PRO A 589 -5.28 32.34 -18.97
N TRP A 590 -4.46 33.34 -18.61
CA TRP A 590 -3.28 33.70 -19.38
C TRP A 590 -2.15 32.68 -19.17
N TYR A 591 -1.79 32.40 -17.91
CA TYR A 591 -0.75 31.42 -17.58
C TYR A 591 -1.06 30.03 -18.13
N GLU A 592 -2.33 29.62 -18.09
CA GLU A 592 -2.76 28.34 -18.66
C GLU A 592 -2.57 28.29 -20.18
N LYS A 593 -2.93 29.36 -20.90
CA LYS A 593 -2.73 29.43 -22.35
C LYS A 593 -1.26 29.45 -22.73
N VAL A 594 -0.42 30.17 -21.98
CA VAL A 594 1.04 30.14 -22.17
C VAL A 594 1.59 28.76 -21.90
N ALA A 595 1.19 28.10 -20.81
CA ALA A 595 1.62 26.74 -20.47
C ALA A 595 1.26 25.75 -21.59
N ASN A 596 0.04 25.85 -22.12
CA ASN A 596 -0.41 25.00 -23.21
C ASN A 596 0.33 25.31 -24.52
N ALA A 597 0.60 26.59 -24.83
CA ALA A 597 1.41 26.95 -26.00
C ALA A 597 2.84 26.40 -25.90
N VAL A 598 3.46 26.44 -24.72
CA VAL A 598 4.79 25.83 -24.48
C VAL A 598 4.75 24.31 -24.69
N LEU A 599 3.70 23.63 -24.23
CA LEU A 599 3.53 22.19 -24.45
C LEU A 599 3.27 21.84 -25.91
N ASP A 600 2.43 22.61 -26.61
CA ASP A 600 2.09 22.37 -28.03
C ASP A 600 3.30 22.58 -28.96
N ASN A 601 4.16 23.57 -28.66
CA ASN A 601 5.34 23.89 -29.49
C ASN A 601 6.48 22.85 -29.36
N THR A 602 6.38 21.90 -28.42
CA THR A 602 7.35 20.79 -28.33
C THR A 602 7.32 19.86 -29.55
N VAL A 603 6.16 19.75 -30.22
CA VAL A 603 6.01 18.89 -31.40
C VAL A 603 6.64 19.54 -32.64
N ALA A 604 6.76 20.87 -32.66
CA ALA A 604 7.34 21.62 -33.76
C ALA A 604 8.88 21.74 -33.68
N THR A 605 9.46 21.58 -32.50
CA THR A 605 10.90 21.69 -32.27
C THR A 605 11.56 20.30 -32.32
N SER A 606 12.56 20.10 -33.19
CA SER A 606 13.31 18.84 -33.33
C SER A 606 14.28 18.55 -32.17
N LEU A 607 14.08 19.19 -31.01
CA LEU A 607 14.95 19.17 -29.84
C LEU A 607 14.35 18.29 -28.71
N PRO A 608 15.18 17.61 -27.89
CA PRO A 608 14.72 16.60 -26.93
C PRO A 608 14.20 17.20 -25.61
N PHE A 609 13.23 18.11 -25.66
CA PHE A 609 12.65 18.69 -24.45
C PHE A 609 11.74 17.70 -23.69
N VAL A 610 11.94 17.60 -22.38
CA VAL A 610 11.10 16.84 -21.44
C VAL A 610 10.39 17.84 -20.52
N LEU A 611 9.10 18.05 -20.75
CA LEU A 611 8.29 19.01 -20.02
C LEU A 611 7.31 18.31 -19.07
N GLU A 612 7.27 18.73 -17.80
CA GLU A 612 6.31 18.25 -16.81
C GLU A 612 5.46 19.41 -16.27
N LYS A 613 4.13 19.32 -16.39
CA LYS A 613 3.20 20.35 -15.91
C LYS A 613 2.73 20.06 -14.48
N TYR A 614 2.83 21.07 -13.61
CA TYR A 614 2.42 21.04 -12.21
C TYR A 614 1.43 22.16 -11.91
N ASP A 615 0.33 21.80 -11.26
CA ASP A 615 -0.75 22.70 -10.91
C ASP A 615 -0.63 23.14 -9.45
N VAL A 616 -0.59 24.45 -9.22
CA VAL A 616 -0.40 25.02 -7.88
C VAL A 616 -1.69 25.64 -7.37
N ASN A 617 -2.26 24.99 -6.36
CA ASN A 617 -3.28 25.60 -5.53
C ASN A 617 -2.64 26.50 -4.47
N VAL A 618 -2.85 27.80 -4.62
CA VAL A 618 -2.28 28.89 -3.79
C VAL A 618 -2.78 28.84 -2.34
N ARG A 619 -3.87 28.11 -2.07
CA ARG A 619 -4.52 28.11 -0.75
C ARG A 619 -3.80 27.25 0.30
N SER A 620 -2.83 26.41 -0.07
CA SER A 620 -2.14 25.53 0.88
C SER A 620 -0.63 25.45 0.65
N ASN A 621 0.16 25.89 1.63
CA ASN A 621 1.62 25.74 1.62
C ASN A 621 2.06 24.25 1.60
N GLN A 622 1.19 23.33 2.05
CA GLN A 622 1.48 21.90 2.06
C GLN A 622 1.47 21.29 0.65
N SER A 623 0.57 21.74 -0.24
CA SER A 623 0.56 21.29 -1.64
C SER A 623 1.79 21.79 -2.40
N LEU A 624 2.26 23.01 -2.11
CA LEU A 624 3.48 23.55 -2.72
C LEU A 624 4.71 22.72 -2.34
N ARG A 625 4.87 22.41 -1.04
CA ARG A 625 5.97 21.57 -0.55
C ARG A 625 5.93 20.16 -1.15
N ALA A 626 4.76 19.56 -1.27
CA ALA A 626 4.58 18.26 -1.90
C ALA A 626 4.98 18.30 -3.39
N MET A 627 4.53 19.31 -4.13
CA MET A 627 4.90 19.52 -5.53
C MET A 627 6.41 19.69 -5.69
N MET A 628 7.06 20.56 -4.91
CA MET A 628 8.51 20.76 -4.96
C MET A 628 9.27 19.46 -4.65
N SER A 629 8.79 18.66 -3.71
CA SER A 629 9.40 17.37 -3.35
C SER A 629 9.34 16.32 -4.47
N LEU A 630 8.31 16.39 -5.33
CA LEU A 630 8.14 15.54 -6.52
C LEU A 630 8.96 16.08 -7.69
N ALA A 631 8.80 17.36 -8.01
CA ALA A 631 9.44 17.99 -9.16
C ALA A 631 10.97 17.99 -9.07
N LYS A 632 11.54 18.10 -7.86
CA LYS A 632 13.00 17.99 -7.63
C LYS A 632 13.57 16.60 -7.95
N ARG A 633 12.75 15.56 -8.18
CA ARG A 633 13.26 14.21 -8.48
C ARG A 633 13.61 14.02 -9.96
N ARG A 634 13.17 14.94 -10.83
CA ARG A 634 13.30 14.82 -12.28
C ARG A 634 13.69 16.12 -12.99
N ASN A 635 13.54 17.25 -12.31
CA ASN A 635 13.79 18.55 -12.90
C ASN A 635 14.77 19.35 -12.04
N ARG A 636 15.59 20.15 -12.70
CA ARG A 636 16.45 21.17 -12.10
C ARG A 636 16.05 22.57 -12.52
N VAL A 637 15.31 22.70 -13.63
CA VAL A 637 14.81 23.96 -14.16
C VAL A 637 13.30 24.05 -13.95
N PHE A 638 12.86 25.13 -13.33
CA PHE A 638 11.47 25.40 -12.98
C PHE A 638 10.99 26.65 -13.70
N LEU A 639 10.03 26.47 -14.60
CA LEU A 639 9.34 27.55 -15.29
C LEU A 639 8.09 27.96 -14.50
N LEU A 640 8.14 29.12 -13.86
CA LEU A 640 7.09 29.65 -12.97
C LEU A 640 6.15 30.60 -13.73
N LEU A 641 5.02 30.07 -14.18
CA LEU A 641 3.88 30.78 -14.74
C LEU A 641 2.90 31.17 -13.61
N THR A 642 3.39 32.02 -12.70
CA THR A 642 2.70 32.42 -11.47
C THR A 642 2.92 33.91 -11.21
N THR A 643 2.06 34.55 -10.40
CA THR A 643 2.29 35.95 -9.98
C THR A 643 3.59 36.09 -9.18
N GLY A 644 4.20 37.28 -9.20
CA GLY A 644 5.46 37.59 -8.49
C GLY A 644 5.41 37.25 -7.01
N LEU A 645 4.29 37.50 -6.32
CA LEU A 645 4.09 37.12 -4.92
C LEU A 645 4.13 35.60 -4.69
N THR A 646 3.56 34.83 -5.63
CA THR A 646 3.56 33.36 -5.56
C THR A 646 4.94 32.81 -5.87
N ALA A 647 5.64 33.39 -6.85
CA ALA A 647 7.03 33.06 -7.16
C ALA A 647 7.95 33.35 -5.96
N LEU A 648 7.75 34.48 -5.27
CA LEU A 648 8.47 34.82 -4.05
C LEU A 648 8.26 33.77 -2.95
N ASN A 649 7.02 33.32 -2.74
CA ASN A 649 6.71 32.24 -1.80
C ASN A 649 7.39 30.92 -2.19
N ILE A 650 7.44 30.57 -3.48
CA ILE A 650 8.14 29.39 -3.99
C ILE A 650 9.65 29.49 -3.69
N LEU A 651 10.28 30.64 -3.97
CA LEU A 651 11.71 30.84 -3.73
C LEU A 651 12.07 30.78 -2.25
N ASN A 652 11.25 31.36 -1.37
CA ASN A 652 11.45 31.26 0.08
C ASN A 652 11.36 29.80 0.56
N MET A 653 10.42 29.01 0.04
CA MET A 653 10.36 27.58 0.37
C MET A 653 11.48 26.76 -0.28
N ALA A 654 11.99 27.16 -1.45
CA ALA A 654 13.16 26.56 -2.08
C ALA A 654 14.41 26.79 -1.21
N ALA A 655 14.54 27.96 -0.59
CA ALA A 655 15.59 28.26 0.39
C ALA A 655 15.51 27.34 1.62
N GLU A 656 14.32 27.16 2.22
CA GLU A 656 14.10 26.26 3.37
C GLU A 656 14.42 24.79 3.05
N SER A 657 14.13 24.35 1.82
CA SER A 657 14.26 22.94 1.40
C SER A 657 15.62 22.58 0.83
N GLY A 658 16.60 23.49 0.91
CA GLY A 658 17.96 23.29 0.38
C GLY A 658 18.05 23.31 -1.15
N MET A 659 16.98 23.75 -1.84
CA MET A 659 16.96 23.92 -3.29
C MET A 659 17.60 25.25 -3.75
N ALA A 660 18.03 26.12 -2.83
CA ALA A 660 18.76 27.35 -3.17
C ALA A 660 20.27 27.16 -3.41
N ARG A 661 20.83 25.97 -3.16
CA ARG A 661 22.29 25.72 -3.19
C ARG A 661 22.87 25.55 -4.60
N GLY A 662 22.40 26.32 -5.58
CA GLY A 662 22.98 26.40 -6.93
C GLY A 662 22.69 25.23 -7.87
N ASN A 663 21.96 24.20 -7.46
CA ASN A 663 21.61 23.08 -8.35
C ASN A 663 20.29 23.31 -9.11
N PHE A 664 19.55 24.37 -8.81
CA PHE A 664 18.22 24.63 -9.35
C PHE A 664 18.15 26.01 -10.00
N VAL A 665 17.27 26.14 -10.98
CA VAL A 665 16.98 27.39 -11.69
C VAL A 665 15.48 27.63 -11.66
N PHE A 666 15.08 28.87 -11.38
CA PHE A 666 13.69 29.31 -11.42
C PHE A 666 13.54 30.42 -12.46
N ILE A 667 12.58 30.29 -13.36
CA ILE A 667 12.31 31.27 -14.42
C ILE A 667 10.89 31.77 -14.23
N ASN A 668 10.69 32.98 -13.72
CA ASN A 668 9.37 33.58 -13.58
C ASN A 668 9.02 34.39 -14.84
N VAL A 669 7.87 34.10 -15.45
CA VAL A 669 7.44 34.76 -16.69
C VAL A 669 6.24 35.65 -16.41
N GLN A 670 6.36 36.92 -16.75
CA GLN A 670 5.30 37.91 -16.65
C GLN A 670 5.00 38.52 -18.01
N SER A 671 3.73 38.86 -18.23
CA SER A 671 3.33 39.60 -19.42
C SER A 671 3.78 41.06 -19.32
N PHE A 672 3.55 41.70 -18.17
CA PHE A 672 3.86 43.10 -17.92
C PHE A 672 4.13 43.33 -16.43
N GLN A 673 4.77 44.45 -16.11
CA GLN A 673 5.02 44.86 -14.73
C GLN A 673 3.77 45.54 -14.16
N SER A 674 3.16 44.95 -13.13
CA SER A 674 2.03 45.56 -12.42
C SER A 674 1.87 44.96 -11.03
N MET A 675 1.05 45.57 -10.18
CA MET A 675 0.71 45.00 -8.87
C MET A 675 0.07 43.60 -8.98
N GLN A 676 -0.69 43.34 -10.06
CA GLN A 676 -1.39 42.06 -10.26
C GLN A 676 -0.46 40.92 -10.70
N TYR A 677 0.53 41.21 -11.54
CA TYR A 677 1.45 40.23 -12.11
C TYR A 677 2.75 40.12 -11.31
N GLY A 678 3.28 41.24 -10.80
CA GLY A 678 4.55 41.35 -10.09
C GLY A 678 5.54 42.26 -10.81
N SER A 679 6.57 42.72 -10.09
CA SER A 679 7.65 43.54 -10.63
C SER A 679 9.02 43.00 -10.21
N PRO A 680 10.10 43.23 -11.00
CA PRO A 680 11.45 42.79 -10.64
C PRO A 680 11.92 43.35 -9.28
N LEU A 681 11.43 44.52 -8.89
CA LEU A 681 11.74 45.17 -7.61
C LEU A 681 11.34 44.32 -6.39
N GLN A 682 10.35 43.44 -6.52
CA GLN A 682 9.91 42.54 -5.44
C GLN A 682 10.98 41.52 -5.03
N PHE A 683 11.96 41.26 -5.90
CA PHE A 683 13.08 40.34 -5.66
C PHE A 683 14.38 41.09 -5.31
N SER A 684 14.26 42.33 -4.84
CA SER A 684 15.40 43.13 -4.36
C SER A 684 15.51 43.08 -2.83
N HIS A 685 16.72 43.28 -2.30
CA HIS A 685 17.01 43.29 -0.87
C HIS A 685 16.61 42.00 -0.12
N PRO A 686 17.34 40.89 -0.32
CA PRO A 686 17.07 39.63 0.38
C PRO A 686 17.22 39.77 1.90
N TYR A 687 16.35 39.08 2.65
CA TYR A 687 16.35 39.11 4.12
C TYR A 687 17.51 38.28 4.74
N ASN A 688 17.81 37.12 4.16
CA ASN A 688 18.82 36.15 4.64
C ASN A 688 19.68 35.60 3.49
N ASP A 689 20.85 35.04 3.81
CA ASP A 689 21.77 34.40 2.84
C ASP A 689 21.11 33.30 2.00
N ALA A 690 20.20 32.51 2.60
CA ALA A 690 19.47 31.46 1.88
C ALA A 690 18.50 32.05 0.84
N THR A 691 17.89 33.20 1.14
CA THR A 691 17.03 33.94 0.20
C THR A 691 17.85 34.60 -0.89
N GLU A 692 19.03 35.14 -0.56
CA GLU A 692 19.98 35.67 -1.53
C GLU A 692 20.41 34.59 -2.54
N GLN A 693 20.71 33.38 -2.07
CA GLN A 693 21.00 32.23 -2.94
C GLN A 693 19.81 31.85 -3.83
N ALA A 694 18.58 31.90 -3.30
CA ALA A 694 17.39 31.64 -4.09
C ALA A 694 17.19 32.70 -5.18
N TYR A 695 17.43 33.99 -4.89
CA TYR A 695 17.32 35.07 -5.88
C TYR A 695 18.41 34.99 -6.95
N ARG A 696 19.63 34.55 -6.60
CA ARG A 696 20.70 34.24 -7.58
C ARG A 696 20.35 33.12 -8.56
N SER A 697 19.37 32.29 -8.23
CA SER A 697 18.85 31.23 -9.12
C SER A 697 17.61 31.64 -9.93
N LEU A 698 17.14 32.89 -9.78
CA LEU A 698 15.95 33.42 -10.44
C LEU A 698 16.30 34.18 -11.72
N LEU A 699 15.63 33.83 -12.82
CA LEU A 699 15.47 34.67 -14.01
C LEU A 699 14.05 35.21 -14.03
N PHE A 700 13.91 36.51 -14.24
CA PHE A 700 12.59 37.15 -14.36
C PHE A 700 12.42 37.69 -15.78
N LEU A 701 11.47 37.12 -16.52
CA LEU A 701 11.16 37.43 -17.91
C LEU A 701 9.92 38.33 -17.96
N VAL A 702 10.01 39.47 -18.64
CA VAL A 702 8.87 40.37 -18.86
C VAL A 702 8.93 40.98 -20.24
N CYS A 703 7.77 41.30 -20.84
CA CYS A 703 7.76 42.07 -22.09
C CYS A 703 8.48 43.40 -21.87
N ARG A 704 9.32 43.79 -22.82
CA ARG A 704 10.13 44.99 -22.76
C ARG A 704 9.24 46.25 -22.77
N SER A 705 9.48 47.15 -21.83
CA SER A 705 8.97 48.52 -21.80
C SER A 705 10.15 49.47 -21.59
N ASP A 706 10.24 50.54 -22.39
CA ASP A 706 11.30 51.55 -22.24
C ASP A 706 10.88 52.61 -21.21
N ASP A 707 11.03 52.26 -19.93
CA ASP A 707 10.48 53.03 -18.80
C ASP A 707 11.07 54.46 -18.66
N ALA A 708 12.25 54.73 -19.24
CA ALA A 708 12.90 56.05 -19.16
C ALA A 708 12.26 57.11 -20.06
N LEU A 709 11.65 56.69 -21.17
CA LEU A 709 11.04 57.57 -22.18
C LEU A 709 9.59 57.94 -21.86
N LEU A 710 8.99 57.29 -20.86
CA LEU A 710 7.55 57.36 -20.59
C LEU A 710 7.18 58.21 -19.38
N THR A 711 8.15 58.84 -18.71
CA THR A 711 7.89 59.51 -17.41
C THR A 711 7.04 60.76 -17.58
N GLU A 712 7.33 61.59 -18.58
CA GLU A 712 6.61 62.84 -18.87
C GLU A 712 5.16 62.56 -19.31
N GLU A 713 4.95 61.57 -20.16
CA GLU A 713 3.64 61.17 -20.68
C GLU A 713 2.79 60.49 -19.62
N ASN A 714 3.40 59.70 -18.73
CA ASN A 714 2.70 59.14 -17.58
C ASN A 714 2.18 60.22 -16.64
N GLU A 715 3.00 61.23 -16.34
CA GLU A 715 2.61 62.38 -15.53
C GLU A 715 1.48 63.17 -16.21
N ALA A 716 1.62 63.46 -17.51
CA ALA A 716 0.59 64.17 -18.27
C ALA A 716 -0.74 63.41 -18.34
N ILE A 717 -0.73 62.08 -18.46
CA ILE A 717 -1.95 61.24 -18.46
C ILE A 717 -2.57 61.25 -17.06
N ALA A 718 -1.76 61.14 -16.00
CA ALA A 718 -2.25 61.14 -14.63
C ALA A 718 -2.90 62.49 -14.26
N ASP A 719 -2.26 63.60 -14.61
CA ASP A 719 -2.78 64.95 -14.38
C ASP A 719 -4.09 65.19 -15.16
N ASN A 720 -4.15 64.83 -16.44
CA ASN A 720 -5.37 64.93 -17.23
C ASN A 720 -6.50 64.04 -16.70
N SER A 721 -6.19 62.84 -16.24
CA SER A 721 -7.18 61.93 -15.66
C SER A 721 -7.78 62.49 -14.37
N LYS A 722 -6.95 63.15 -13.56
CA LYS A 722 -7.38 63.86 -12.36
C LYS A 722 -8.26 65.06 -12.69
N ASP A 723 -7.87 65.87 -13.66
CA ASP A 723 -8.60 67.10 -14.03
C ASP A 723 -9.94 66.81 -14.72
N VAL A 724 -10.00 65.80 -15.59
CA VAL A 724 -11.20 65.51 -16.41
C VAL A 724 -12.17 64.56 -15.70
N TYR A 725 -11.65 63.53 -15.01
CA TYR A 725 -12.48 62.45 -14.45
C TYR A 725 -12.48 62.40 -12.92
N ASN A 726 -11.76 63.31 -12.25
CA ASN A 726 -11.55 63.30 -10.80
C ASN A 726 -11.05 61.94 -10.30
N PHE A 727 -10.22 61.28 -11.10
CA PHE A 727 -9.63 59.98 -10.80
C PHE A 727 -8.19 60.18 -10.35
N THR A 728 -7.84 59.64 -9.18
CA THR A 728 -6.47 59.66 -8.66
C THR A 728 -5.99 58.23 -8.53
N ASP A 729 -4.84 57.92 -9.14
CA ASP A 729 -4.24 56.59 -9.08
C ASP A 729 -3.83 56.25 -7.63
N GLN A 730 -4.00 54.99 -7.26
CA GLN A 730 -3.54 54.48 -5.96
C GLN A 730 -2.03 54.22 -6.04
N ASP A 731 -1.26 54.70 -5.05
CA ASP A 731 0.14 54.39 -4.78
C ASP A 731 1.08 54.29 -6.00
N ASN A 732 1.47 55.44 -6.58
CA ASN A 732 2.60 55.55 -7.52
C ASN A 732 2.49 54.73 -8.83
N ASP A 733 1.31 54.20 -9.16
CA ASP A 733 1.08 53.49 -10.42
C ASP A 733 1.21 54.46 -11.61
N ARG A 734 2.03 54.07 -12.60
CA ARG A 734 2.22 54.85 -13.84
C ARG A 734 1.21 54.38 -14.89
N PRO A 735 0.35 55.25 -15.47
CA PRO A 735 -0.75 54.84 -16.34
C PRO A 735 -0.35 53.93 -17.52
N LEU A 736 0.73 54.26 -18.23
CA LEU A 736 1.24 53.49 -19.38
C LEU A 736 1.97 52.19 -18.99
N GLN A 737 2.16 51.92 -17.70
CA GLN A 737 2.58 50.58 -17.22
C GLN A 737 1.39 49.61 -17.12
N SER A 738 0.16 50.11 -17.12
CA SER A 738 -1.04 49.28 -17.24
C SER A 738 -1.20 48.77 -18.68
N MET A 739 -1.29 47.45 -18.83
CA MET A 739 -1.47 46.79 -20.14
C MET A 739 -2.65 47.36 -20.93
N GLN A 740 -3.79 47.59 -20.25
CA GLN A 740 -5.01 48.06 -20.89
C GLN A 740 -4.84 49.49 -21.43
N VAL A 741 -4.21 50.35 -20.63
CA VAL A 741 -3.97 51.75 -21.00
C VAL A 741 -2.95 51.83 -22.13
N GLN A 742 -1.84 51.10 -22.00
CA GLN A 742 -0.79 51.06 -23.01
C GLN A 742 -1.31 50.56 -24.37
N PHE A 743 -2.13 49.51 -24.38
CA PHE A 743 -2.68 48.97 -25.63
C PHE A 743 -3.68 49.92 -26.28
N CYS A 744 -4.54 50.58 -25.50
CA CYS A 744 -5.44 51.60 -26.02
C CYS A 744 -4.69 52.80 -26.58
N PHE A 745 -3.63 53.24 -25.89
CA PHE A 745 -2.78 54.34 -26.34
C PHE A 745 -2.10 54.00 -27.67
N ASN A 746 -1.43 52.84 -27.75
CA ASN A 746 -0.76 52.38 -28.97
C ASN A 746 -1.73 52.17 -30.12
N ALA A 747 -2.95 51.68 -29.85
CA ALA A 747 -3.97 51.51 -30.88
C ALA A 747 -4.35 52.85 -31.53
N MET A 748 -4.52 53.89 -30.72
CA MET A 748 -4.88 55.24 -31.19
C MET A 748 -3.73 55.87 -31.98
N GLU A 749 -2.49 55.69 -31.54
CA GLU A 749 -1.31 56.23 -32.21
C GLU A 749 -1.09 55.55 -33.58
N ILE A 750 -1.15 54.22 -33.64
CA ILE A 750 -1.09 53.46 -34.91
C ILE A 750 -2.23 53.91 -35.84
N PHE A 751 -3.44 54.09 -35.31
CA PHE A 751 -4.57 54.56 -36.10
C PHE A 751 -4.34 55.98 -36.64
N ALA A 752 -3.80 56.90 -35.83
CA ALA A 752 -3.49 58.27 -36.25
C ALA A 752 -2.45 58.30 -37.38
N VAL A 753 -1.39 57.47 -37.28
CA VAL A 753 -0.38 57.32 -38.36
C VAL A 753 -1.05 56.89 -39.66
N LEU A 754 -1.94 55.91 -39.61
CA LEU A 754 -2.63 55.41 -40.81
C LEU A 754 -3.62 56.40 -41.40
N VAL A 755 -4.35 57.14 -40.55
CA VAL A 755 -5.27 58.18 -41.02
C VAL A 755 -4.51 59.28 -41.75
N ASN A 756 -3.39 59.76 -41.17
CA ASN A 756 -2.52 60.75 -41.78
C ASN A 756 -1.97 60.27 -43.15
N GLU A 757 -1.58 59.00 -43.26
CA GLU A 757 -1.15 58.40 -44.54
C GLU A 757 -2.27 58.29 -45.59
N THR A 758 -3.54 58.24 -45.15
CA THR A 758 -4.70 58.14 -46.04
C THR A 758 -5.30 59.48 -46.44
N GLU A 759 -4.90 60.58 -45.80
CA GLU A 759 -5.50 61.93 -45.97
C GLU A 759 -5.29 62.53 -47.38
N GLY A 760 -4.42 61.94 -48.20
CA GLY A 760 -4.20 62.32 -49.61
C GLY A 760 -4.98 61.50 -50.66
N ALA A 761 -5.70 60.44 -50.27
CA ALA A 761 -6.41 59.57 -51.21
C ALA A 761 -7.86 60.03 -51.42
N SER A 762 -8.28 60.22 -52.67
CA SER A 762 -9.66 60.61 -52.99
C SER A 762 -10.64 59.54 -52.46
N CYS A 763 -11.71 59.97 -51.77
CA CYS A 763 -12.74 59.06 -51.23
C CYS A 763 -13.44 58.15 -52.27
N ARG A 764 -13.12 58.29 -53.56
CA ARG A 764 -13.68 57.46 -54.66
C ARG A 764 -12.79 56.30 -55.08
N ASP A 765 -11.54 56.23 -54.64
CA ASP A 765 -10.69 55.07 -54.90
C ASP A 765 -10.96 53.97 -53.87
N LYS A 766 -11.05 52.72 -54.36
CA LYS A 766 -11.45 51.49 -53.61
C LYS A 766 -10.42 51.04 -52.53
N GLY A 767 -9.84 51.96 -51.76
CA GLY A 767 -8.77 51.69 -50.80
C GLY A 767 -9.09 51.93 -49.33
N ASN A 768 -10.31 52.41 -49.01
CA ASN A 768 -10.74 52.79 -47.66
C ASN A 768 -11.63 51.73 -46.98
N ASP A 769 -11.46 50.44 -47.31
CA ASP A 769 -12.08 49.37 -46.54
C ASP A 769 -11.19 48.97 -45.35
N GLY A 770 -11.82 48.52 -44.26
CA GLY A 770 -11.09 48.11 -43.06
C GLY A 770 -10.11 46.94 -43.30
N LEU A 771 -10.30 46.19 -44.39
CA LEU A 771 -9.42 45.10 -44.80
C LEU A 771 -8.13 45.62 -45.45
N SER A 772 -8.21 46.62 -46.35
CA SER A 772 -7.04 47.32 -46.91
C SER A 772 -6.23 48.00 -45.82
N LEU A 773 -6.91 48.70 -44.89
CA LEU A 773 -6.25 49.36 -43.77
C LEU A 773 -5.52 48.34 -42.87
N ALA A 774 -6.16 47.21 -42.55
CA ALA A 774 -5.53 46.15 -41.77
C ALA A 774 -4.37 45.46 -42.53
N GLY A 775 -4.48 45.34 -43.85
CA GLY A 775 -3.41 44.84 -44.71
C GLY A 775 -2.16 45.75 -44.71
N LYS A 776 -2.34 47.07 -44.66
CA LYS A 776 -1.24 48.04 -44.55
C LYS A 776 -0.50 48.01 -43.21
N MET A 777 -1.12 47.44 -42.18
CA MET A 777 -0.47 47.28 -40.87
C MET A 777 0.40 46.02 -40.80
N ALA A 778 0.18 45.01 -41.66
CA ALA A 778 0.91 43.76 -41.61
C ALA A 778 2.36 43.90 -42.12
N ASN A 779 3.28 43.13 -41.52
CA ASN A 779 4.71 43.11 -41.85
C ASN A 779 5.37 44.51 -41.81
N ARG A 780 5.02 45.32 -40.81
CA ARG A 780 5.49 46.71 -40.64
C ARG A 780 5.84 46.98 -39.18
N THR A 781 6.84 47.83 -38.97
CA THR A 781 7.21 48.40 -37.66
C THR A 781 6.68 49.82 -37.55
N PHE A 782 6.05 50.12 -36.42
CA PHE A 782 5.62 51.47 -36.04
C PHE A 782 6.53 51.97 -34.91
N HIS A 783 7.04 53.18 -35.03
CA HIS A 783 7.82 53.83 -33.98
C HIS A 783 6.86 54.65 -33.12
N LEU A 784 6.49 54.12 -31.96
CA LEU A 784 5.52 54.71 -31.04
C LEU A 784 6.23 55.31 -29.82
N VAL A 785 5.53 56.17 -29.07
CA VAL A 785 6.05 56.73 -27.80
C VAL A 785 6.37 55.62 -26.78
N THR A 786 5.64 54.50 -26.82
CA THR A 786 5.88 53.33 -25.94
C THR A 786 6.94 52.36 -26.45
N GLY A 787 7.61 52.70 -27.55
CA GLY A 787 8.64 51.90 -28.19
C GLY A 787 8.21 51.32 -29.55
N ASP A 788 9.13 50.58 -30.17
CA ASP A 788 8.91 49.99 -31.48
C ASP A 788 7.84 48.89 -31.43
N PHE A 789 6.91 48.94 -32.39
CA PHE A 789 5.76 48.06 -32.46
C PHE A 789 5.72 47.35 -33.81
N THR A 790 6.19 46.11 -33.85
CA THR A 790 6.22 45.28 -35.06
C THR A 790 4.98 44.39 -35.18
N ILE A 791 4.32 44.43 -36.33
CA ILE A 791 3.20 43.54 -36.67
C ILE A 791 3.67 42.59 -37.77
N ASP A 792 3.50 41.28 -37.56
CA ASP A 792 3.94 40.26 -38.51
C ASP A 792 2.95 40.04 -39.67
N SER A 793 3.28 39.09 -40.55
CA SER A 793 2.40 38.70 -41.68
C SER A 793 1.10 38.02 -41.23
N LEU A 794 1.00 37.57 -39.98
CA LEU A 794 -0.21 36.99 -39.39
C LEU A 794 -1.07 38.05 -38.68
N GLN A 795 -0.74 39.34 -38.85
CA GLN A 795 -1.43 40.47 -38.22
C GLN A 795 -1.39 40.42 -36.68
N ALA A 796 -0.35 39.80 -36.12
CA ALA A 796 -0.10 39.74 -34.69
C ALA A 796 1.15 40.55 -34.31
N ARG A 797 1.11 41.19 -33.14
CA ARG A 797 2.32 41.75 -32.54
C ARG A 797 3.22 40.59 -32.07
N ASN A 798 4.51 40.76 -32.18
CA ASN A 798 5.47 39.95 -31.44
C ASN A 798 6.15 40.81 -30.38
N ALA A 799 6.25 40.28 -29.16
CA ALA A 799 6.74 41.03 -28.02
C ALA A 799 8.22 40.73 -27.77
N ASP A 800 9.04 41.77 -27.70
CA ASP A 800 10.41 41.67 -27.23
C ASP A 800 10.42 41.43 -25.71
N LEU A 801 11.37 40.63 -25.22
CA LEU A 801 11.47 40.29 -23.80
C LEU A 801 12.72 40.90 -23.18
N SER A 802 12.57 41.40 -21.96
CA SER A 802 13.68 41.76 -21.09
C SER A 802 13.91 40.64 -20.07
N ILE A 803 15.17 40.24 -19.92
CA ILE A 803 15.61 39.20 -18.99
C ILE A 803 16.29 39.88 -17.82
N PHE A 804 15.71 39.75 -16.63
CA PHE A 804 16.28 40.27 -15.41
C PHE A 804 17.00 39.15 -14.64
N GLY A 805 18.17 39.47 -14.12
CA GLY A 805 18.98 38.63 -13.24
C GLY A 805 19.37 39.37 -11.97
N PHE A 806 19.68 38.62 -10.91
CA PHE A 806 20.05 39.19 -9.61
C PHE A 806 21.53 39.61 -9.59
N ASN A 807 21.80 40.86 -9.21
CA ASN A 807 23.16 41.35 -9.01
C ASN A 807 23.52 41.33 -7.52
N VAL A 808 24.56 40.57 -7.16
CA VAL A 808 25.01 40.38 -5.78
C VAL A 808 25.57 41.67 -5.17
N THR A 809 26.18 42.54 -5.99
CA THR A 809 26.81 43.79 -5.52
C THR A 809 25.77 44.84 -5.15
N THR A 810 24.76 45.03 -6.02
CA THR A 810 23.69 46.02 -5.80
C THR A 810 22.53 45.48 -4.99
N LYS A 811 22.43 44.15 -4.83
CA LYS A 811 21.30 43.43 -4.21
C LYS A 811 19.95 43.74 -4.86
N THR A 812 19.95 43.99 -6.16
CA THR A 812 18.77 44.34 -6.97
C THR A 812 18.73 43.53 -8.27
N MET A 813 17.53 43.38 -8.84
CA MET A 813 17.35 42.79 -10.16
C MET A 813 17.72 43.79 -11.25
N GLN A 814 18.52 43.37 -12.24
CA GLN A 814 18.96 44.20 -13.36
C GLN A 814 18.77 43.46 -14.69
N VAL A 815 18.62 44.21 -15.79
CA VAL A 815 18.50 43.62 -17.13
C VAL A 815 19.84 43.02 -17.55
N VAL A 816 19.89 41.69 -17.68
CA VAL A 816 21.08 40.92 -18.07
C VAL A 816 21.06 40.51 -19.54
N GLY A 817 19.88 40.50 -20.16
CA GLY A 817 19.71 40.19 -21.57
C GLY A 817 18.39 40.69 -22.12
N SER A 818 18.27 40.70 -23.43
CA SER A 818 17.05 41.04 -24.15
C SER A 818 16.87 40.10 -25.34
N PHE A 819 15.64 39.65 -25.56
CA PHE A 819 15.26 38.86 -26.71
C PHE A 819 14.48 39.77 -27.67
N PHE A 820 15.02 39.93 -28.88
CA PHE A 820 14.39 40.71 -29.94
C PHE A 820 13.77 39.78 -30.96
N TRP A 821 12.49 39.95 -31.25
CA TRP A 821 11.77 39.08 -32.18
C TRP A 821 12.15 39.35 -33.64
N TYR A 822 12.31 40.62 -34.03
CA TYR A 822 12.62 41.04 -35.40
C TYR A 822 14.10 41.43 -35.55
N PRO A 823 14.78 41.19 -36.70
CA PRO A 823 14.32 40.55 -37.94
C PRO A 823 14.39 39.00 -37.95
N LYS A 824 15.11 38.40 -37.01
CA LYS A 824 15.12 36.96 -36.72
C LYS A 824 15.28 36.84 -35.23
N GLY A 825 14.36 36.16 -34.53
CA GLY A 825 14.35 36.03 -33.07
C GLY A 825 15.76 35.73 -32.53
N HIS A 826 16.40 36.71 -31.91
CA HIS A 826 17.78 36.59 -31.45
C HIS A 826 17.93 37.12 -30.03
N LEU A 827 18.71 36.40 -29.24
CA LEU A 827 18.97 36.68 -27.86
C LEU A 827 20.29 37.46 -27.73
N VAL A 828 20.22 38.63 -27.10
CA VAL A 828 21.37 39.51 -26.85
C VAL A 828 21.62 39.59 -25.35
N TRP A 829 22.80 39.14 -24.92
CA TRP A 829 23.25 39.28 -23.53
C TRP A 829 24.04 40.57 -23.36
N SER A 830 23.86 41.25 -22.22
CA SER A 830 24.61 42.46 -21.89
C SER A 830 26.09 42.11 -21.65
N GLN A 831 27.00 42.81 -22.32
CA GLN A 831 28.44 42.52 -22.27
C GLN A 831 29.08 42.91 -20.92
N ASP A 832 28.49 43.88 -20.22
CA ASP A 832 29.04 44.46 -18.98
C ASP A 832 28.49 43.79 -17.70
N LEU A 833 27.50 42.91 -17.83
CA LEU A 833 26.76 42.31 -16.70
C LEU A 833 26.75 40.78 -16.82
N HIS A 834 27.63 40.11 -16.06
CA HIS A 834 27.63 38.64 -15.95
C HIS A 834 26.68 38.16 -14.84
N MET A 835 25.87 37.15 -15.17
CA MET A 835 24.97 36.49 -14.22
C MET A 835 25.75 35.65 -13.22
N ASP A 836 25.67 36.01 -11.94
CA ASP A 836 26.34 35.29 -10.86
C ASP A 836 25.46 34.19 -10.24
N TRP A 837 25.53 32.99 -10.82
CA TRP A 837 24.79 31.81 -10.37
C TRP A 837 25.22 31.34 -8.99
N ALA A 838 24.29 30.76 -8.22
CA ALA A 838 24.56 30.22 -6.88
C ALA A 838 25.43 28.92 -6.86
N THR A 839 26.01 28.51 -7.99
CA THR A 839 26.94 27.37 -8.08
C THR A 839 28.33 27.74 -7.57
N ALA A 840 29.13 26.74 -7.16
CA ALA A 840 30.49 26.96 -6.66
C ALA A 840 31.43 27.65 -7.67
N ASN A 841 31.12 27.56 -8.97
CA ASN A 841 31.92 28.13 -10.05
C ASN A 841 31.23 29.35 -10.71
N SER A 842 30.13 29.87 -10.15
CA SER A 842 29.29 30.93 -10.74
C SER A 842 28.84 30.67 -12.19
N GLN A 843 28.74 29.39 -12.58
CA GLN A 843 28.29 28.94 -13.89
C GLN A 843 26.83 28.46 -13.85
N PRO A 844 26.10 28.50 -14.99
CA PRO A 844 24.74 27.99 -15.04
C PRO A 844 24.69 26.51 -14.63
N PRO A 845 23.65 26.07 -13.90
CA PRO A 845 23.50 24.68 -13.52
C PRO A 845 23.38 23.76 -14.73
N LEU A 846 23.90 22.52 -14.61
CA LEU A 846 23.73 21.50 -15.64
C LEU A 846 22.27 21.03 -15.70
N ASP A 847 21.80 20.71 -16.91
CA ASP A 847 20.46 20.14 -17.14
C ASP A 847 20.25 18.82 -16.36
N VAL A 848 21.21 17.91 -16.51
CA VAL A 848 21.30 16.68 -15.71
C VAL A 848 22.48 16.80 -14.75
N PRO A 849 22.28 16.68 -13.43
CA PRO A 849 23.38 16.73 -12.47
C PRO A 849 24.30 15.51 -12.63
N VAL A 850 25.57 15.65 -12.22
CA VAL A 850 26.63 14.62 -12.40
C VAL A 850 26.26 13.26 -11.80
N CYS A 851 25.49 13.23 -10.72
CA CYS A 851 25.04 12.01 -10.05
C CYS A 851 23.60 11.58 -10.45
N GLY A 852 23.09 12.12 -11.57
CA GLY A 852 21.69 12.02 -11.99
C GLY A 852 20.68 12.61 -11.00
N PHE A 853 19.40 12.63 -11.38
CA PHE A 853 18.38 13.38 -10.65
C PHE A 853 18.09 12.82 -9.24
N SER A 854 18.37 11.52 -9.05
CA SER A 854 18.28 10.79 -7.77
C SER A 854 19.51 10.96 -6.86
N GLY A 855 20.63 11.45 -7.39
CA GLY A 855 21.91 11.52 -6.68
C GLY A 855 22.67 10.19 -6.58
N GLN A 856 22.19 9.14 -7.25
CA GLN A 856 22.75 7.78 -7.20
C GLN A 856 23.01 7.18 -8.59
N GLU A 857 22.93 7.96 -9.66
CA GLU A 857 23.15 7.51 -11.04
C GLU A 857 24.57 7.89 -11.52
N GLY A 858 25.07 7.19 -12.55
CA GLY A 858 26.40 7.43 -13.12
C GLY A 858 27.55 6.77 -12.34
N GLU A 859 28.72 7.42 -12.29
CA GLU A 859 29.91 6.91 -11.57
C GLU A 859 29.68 6.70 -10.06
N CYS A 860 28.65 7.32 -9.49
CA CYS A 860 28.24 7.13 -8.10
C CYS A 860 27.50 5.80 -7.86
N ALA A 861 26.87 5.22 -8.89
CA ALA A 861 26.08 3.99 -8.79
C ALA A 861 26.94 2.74 -8.55
N THR A 862 28.12 2.66 -9.19
CA THR A 862 28.99 1.47 -9.13
C THR A 862 29.62 1.25 -7.76
N LYS A 863 29.90 2.32 -7.01
CA LYS A 863 30.37 2.23 -5.61
C LYS A 863 29.24 1.87 -4.63
N ALA A 864 28.03 2.37 -4.87
CA ALA A 864 26.85 2.05 -4.06
C ALA A 864 26.39 0.60 -4.26
N MET A 865 26.44 0.08 -5.50
CA MET A 865 25.99 -1.28 -5.81
C MET A 865 26.83 -2.36 -5.10
N PHE A 866 28.15 -2.17 -4.98
CA PHE A 866 29.02 -3.11 -4.25
C PHE A 866 28.80 -3.08 -2.73
N ILE A 867 28.54 -1.90 -2.17
CA ILE A 867 28.23 -1.73 -0.74
C ILE A 867 26.85 -2.31 -0.41
N ILE A 868 25.87 -2.18 -1.30
CA ILE A 868 24.50 -2.64 -1.05
C ILE A 868 24.37 -4.15 -1.27
N ILE A 869 25.03 -4.73 -2.28
CA ILE A 869 25.08 -6.19 -2.45
C ILE A 869 25.84 -6.85 -1.29
N SER A 870 26.93 -6.23 -0.81
CA SER A 870 27.65 -6.73 0.36
C SER A 870 26.86 -6.55 1.66
N ALA A 871 26.09 -5.48 1.83
CA ALA A 871 25.22 -5.26 2.99
C ALA A 871 23.96 -6.15 2.99
N LEU A 872 23.38 -6.43 1.81
CA LEU A 872 22.27 -7.37 1.66
C LEU A 872 22.74 -8.81 1.87
N ALA A 873 23.90 -9.18 1.31
CA ALA A 873 24.54 -10.47 1.58
C ALA A 873 24.96 -10.60 3.04
N ALA A 874 25.49 -9.55 3.67
CA ALA A 874 25.87 -9.54 5.07
C ALA A 874 24.66 -9.55 6.02
N SER A 875 23.55 -8.89 5.68
CA SER A 875 22.33 -8.94 6.49
C SER A 875 21.61 -10.28 6.36
N VAL A 876 21.52 -10.85 5.16
CA VAL A 876 21.02 -12.21 4.94
C VAL A 876 21.92 -13.24 5.61
N ALA A 877 23.25 -13.09 5.52
CA ALA A 877 24.21 -13.93 6.25
C ALA A 877 24.13 -13.73 7.76
N SER A 878 23.93 -12.51 8.27
CA SER A 878 23.80 -12.22 9.71
C SER A 878 22.51 -12.77 10.27
N VAL A 879 21.40 -12.68 9.54
CA VAL A 879 20.12 -13.29 9.90
C VAL A 879 20.22 -14.81 9.83
N LEU A 880 20.87 -15.38 8.82
CA LEU A 880 21.14 -16.81 8.73
C LEU A 880 22.07 -17.30 9.85
N ILE A 881 23.14 -16.58 10.18
CA ILE A 881 24.07 -16.89 11.27
C ILE A 881 23.37 -16.76 12.62
N PHE A 882 22.54 -15.74 12.81
CA PHE A 882 21.75 -15.57 14.03
C PHE A 882 20.67 -16.65 14.17
N LEU A 883 20.01 -17.04 13.07
CA LEU A 883 19.10 -18.18 13.01
C LEU A 883 19.84 -19.50 13.29
N ILE A 884 21.03 -19.71 12.72
CA ILE A 884 21.87 -20.89 12.95
C ILE A 884 22.34 -20.94 14.41
N LEU A 885 22.73 -19.82 15.02
CA LEU A 885 23.11 -19.73 16.43
C LEU A 885 21.91 -19.93 17.37
N ALA A 886 20.74 -19.40 17.02
CA ALA A 886 19.50 -19.65 17.74
C ALA A 886 19.08 -21.13 17.64
N LEU A 887 19.25 -21.75 16.47
CA LEU A 887 19.01 -23.17 16.21
C LEU A 887 20.02 -24.06 16.95
N LEU A 888 21.31 -23.73 16.95
CA LEU A 888 22.35 -24.45 17.70
C LEU A 888 22.10 -24.36 19.21
N ARG A 889 21.68 -23.20 19.71
CA ARG A 889 21.36 -23.01 21.13
C ARG A 889 20.07 -23.74 21.55
N ARG A 890 19.07 -23.83 20.67
CA ARG A 890 17.84 -24.62 20.88
C ARG A 890 18.10 -26.13 20.79
N TRP A 891 18.97 -26.56 19.87
CA TRP A 891 19.32 -27.96 19.66
C TRP A 891 20.21 -28.51 20.80
N HIS A 892 21.11 -27.70 21.35
CA HIS A 892 21.96 -28.10 22.48
C HIS A 892 21.22 -28.08 23.84
N GLY A 893 20.01 -27.51 23.90
CA GLY A 893 19.09 -27.65 25.03
C GLY A 893 18.37 -28.99 24.99
N GLY A 894 19.08 -30.08 25.32
CA GLY A 894 18.61 -31.45 25.18
C GLY A 894 17.25 -31.75 25.83
N ASN A 895 16.49 -32.62 25.15
CA ASN A 895 15.46 -33.56 25.65
C ASN A 895 14.41 -33.09 26.67
N GLN A 896 14.16 -31.79 26.78
CA GLN A 896 12.92 -31.29 27.35
C GLN A 896 12.22 -30.49 26.28
N CYS A 897 11.10 -31.02 25.77
CA CYS A 897 10.10 -30.22 25.10
C CYS A 897 9.70 -29.11 26.07
N VAL A 898 10.35 -27.94 25.95
CA VAL A 898 9.85 -26.71 26.56
C VAL A 898 8.44 -26.58 25.99
N PRO A 899 7.38 -26.61 26.83
CA PRO A 899 6.02 -26.58 26.33
C PRO A 899 5.89 -25.37 25.43
N CYS A 900 5.36 -25.61 24.22
CA CYS A 900 5.17 -24.58 23.22
C CYS A 900 4.44 -23.41 23.89
N VAL A 901 5.12 -22.26 23.95
CA VAL A 901 4.80 -21.06 24.75
C VAL A 901 3.54 -20.31 24.24
N TRP A 902 2.68 -21.00 23.49
CA TRP A 902 1.50 -20.46 22.81
C TRP A 902 0.18 -20.77 23.52
N LEU A 903 0.16 -21.69 24.48
CA LEU A 903 -1.04 -21.97 25.26
C LEU A 903 -0.70 -22.28 26.71
N ASP A 904 -1.51 -21.71 27.60
CA ASP A 904 -1.60 -22.09 29.00
C ASP A 904 -1.82 -23.60 29.08
N THR A 905 -0.87 -24.33 29.67
CA THR A 905 -0.95 -25.79 29.80
C THR A 905 -2.18 -26.24 30.60
N ALA A 906 -2.81 -25.33 31.36
CA ALA A 906 -4.03 -25.57 32.11
C ALA A 906 -5.28 -25.78 31.23
N SER A 907 -5.40 -25.09 30.08
CA SER A 907 -6.56 -25.26 29.18
C SER A 907 -6.43 -26.50 28.29
N LEU A 908 -5.19 -26.84 27.91
CA LEU A 908 -4.87 -28.10 27.23
C LEU A 908 -5.02 -29.29 28.16
N GLN A 909 -4.59 -29.24 29.43
CA GLN A 909 -4.89 -30.29 30.40
C GLN A 909 -6.40 -30.46 30.60
N ASN A 910 -7.21 -29.40 30.60
CA ASN A 910 -8.67 -29.54 30.66
C ASN A 910 -9.29 -30.09 29.37
N MET A 911 -8.67 -29.89 28.20
CA MET A 911 -9.16 -30.45 26.92
C MET A 911 -8.63 -31.86 26.61
N THR A 912 -7.43 -32.23 27.07
CA THR A 912 -6.82 -33.56 26.92
C THR A 912 -7.10 -34.48 28.12
N ALA A 913 -7.56 -33.94 29.27
CA ALA A 913 -8.06 -34.76 30.39
C ALA A 913 -9.45 -35.36 30.11
N PHE A 914 -10.06 -35.07 28.96
CA PHE A 914 -11.11 -35.92 28.40
C PHE A 914 -10.48 -37.22 27.86
N SER A 915 -9.91 -38.02 28.76
CA SER A 915 -9.63 -39.43 28.52
C SER A 915 -10.96 -40.16 28.35
N SER A 916 -10.94 -41.24 27.57
CA SER A 916 -12.10 -42.06 27.19
C SER A 916 -12.97 -42.54 28.37
N ASP A 917 -12.45 -42.53 29.60
CA ASP A 917 -13.17 -42.97 30.79
C ASP A 917 -14.11 -41.89 31.38
N ASP A 918 -13.87 -40.60 31.13
CA ASP A 918 -14.69 -39.51 31.70
C ASP A 918 -15.93 -39.18 30.86
N ILE A 919 -15.93 -39.51 29.56
CA ILE A 919 -17.09 -39.31 28.67
C ILE A 919 -18.20 -40.35 28.96
N VAL A 920 -17.83 -41.53 29.46
CA VAL A 920 -18.77 -42.58 29.86
C VAL A 920 -19.25 -42.40 31.32
N LYS A 921 -18.43 -41.79 32.20
CA LYS A 921 -18.84 -41.54 33.60
C LYS A 921 -19.67 -40.27 33.79
N ARG A 922 -19.45 -39.20 33.02
CA ARG A 922 -20.23 -37.94 33.16
C ARG A 922 -21.56 -37.92 32.42
N SER A 923 -21.92 -38.98 31.69
CA SER A 923 -23.22 -39.11 31.03
C SER A 923 -24.34 -39.62 31.96
N TYR A 924 -24.07 -39.84 33.25
CA TYR A 924 -25.04 -40.38 34.23
C TYR A 924 -25.43 -39.45 35.39
N GLU A 925 -24.93 -38.22 35.49
CA GLU A 925 -25.39 -37.28 36.52
C GLU A 925 -26.28 -36.19 35.93
N HIS A 926 -27.59 -36.32 36.21
CA HIS A 926 -28.56 -35.26 36.06
C HIS A 926 -28.08 -34.00 36.79
N TYR A 927 -27.91 -32.90 36.05
CA TYR A 927 -27.74 -31.56 36.61
C TYR A 927 -28.99 -31.21 37.44
N SER A 928 -28.86 -31.28 38.77
CA SER A 928 -29.83 -30.68 39.71
C SER A 928 -29.34 -29.30 40.13
N GLU A 929 -30.26 -28.33 40.18
CA GLU A 929 -30.06 -26.89 40.48
C GLU A 929 -29.33 -26.53 41.80
N ARG A 930 -28.87 -27.48 42.61
CA ARG A 930 -28.31 -27.19 43.95
C ARG A 930 -26.86 -26.71 43.96
N ASP A 931 -26.08 -26.96 42.91
CA ASP A 931 -24.63 -26.65 42.93
C ASP A 931 -24.28 -25.20 42.55
N TYR A 932 -25.25 -24.41 42.09
CA TYR A 932 -25.03 -23.01 41.72
C TYR A 932 -25.04 -22.05 42.93
N LEU A 933 -25.68 -22.44 44.04
CA LEU A 933 -25.79 -21.62 45.26
C LEU A 933 -24.64 -21.84 46.27
N SER A 934 -23.84 -22.90 46.13
CA SER A 934 -22.75 -23.21 47.08
C SER A 934 -21.41 -22.55 46.74
N ARG A 935 -21.22 -22.06 45.50
CA ARG A 935 -19.94 -21.47 45.05
C ARG A 935 -19.84 -19.94 45.18
N VAL A 936 -20.89 -19.27 45.66
CA VAL A 936 -20.91 -17.80 45.81
C VAL A 936 -20.58 -17.34 47.24
N SER A 937 -20.38 -18.25 48.19
CA SER A 937 -20.21 -17.91 49.62
C SER A 937 -18.90 -18.40 50.25
N PHE A 938 -17.73 -18.29 49.58
CA PHE A 938 -16.46 -18.44 50.30
C PHE A 938 -15.31 -17.66 49.63
N ASN A 939 -15.16 -16.39 50.02
CA ASN A 939 -13.89 -15.74 50.41
C ASN A 939 -14.10 -14.23 50.52
N ALA A 940 -14.84 -13.84 51.56
CA ALA A 940 -14.63 -12.59 52.25
C ALA A 940 -14.01 -12.94 53.61
N LYS A 941 -12.68 -12.88 53.71
CA LYS A 941 -11.92 -12.61 54.94
C LYS A 941 -10.43 -12.55 54.65
N ILE A 942 -9.89 -11.36 54.93
CA ILE A 942 -8.48 -10.91 55.03
C ILE A 942 -7.78 -10.65 53.70
#